data_AF-A0A8C5KYJ0-F1
#
_entry.id   AF-A0A8C5KYJ0-F1
#
_cell.length_a   1.000
_cell.length_b   1.000
_cell.length_c   1.000
_cell.angle_alpha   90.00
_cell.angle_beta   90.00
_cell.angle_gamma   90.00
#
_symmetry.space_group_name_H-M   'P 1'
#
loop_
_entity.id
_entity.type
_entity.pdbx_description
1 polymer ?
#
loop_
_entity_poly.entity_id
_entity_poly.type
_entity_poly.pdbx_seq_one_letter_code
_entity_poly.pdbx_strand_id
1 'polypeptide(L)'
;MSVPDYMQCAEDHQTLLVVVQPVGIVSEENFFRIYKRICSVSQLSVRDSQRALFIRYRHHYPPENNEWGDFQTHRKVVGLITVTDCFSAKDWPQTFEKFHVQKEIYGSTLYDSRLFVFGLQGDVAEQPRPDVAFYPSYDDCDSVEKRIEDFIESLFIVLESKRLDRATDKSGDKIPLLCVPFEKKDFVGLDTDSRHYKKRCQGRMRKHVGDLCLQAGMLQDALVHYHMSVELLRSVNDFLWLGGALTTNGINPDTSAEIGRAKNCLSPEDIIDKYKEAISYYSKYKNAGVIELEACVKAVRVLAIQKRGMEASEFLQNAVYINLRQLSEEEKIQRYSVLSELYELIGFHRKSAFFKRVAAMQCVAPSIAEPGWRACYKLLLETLPGYSLSLDPTDFNKGPHRGWAAVQMRLLHELVYASRRMGNPALSVRHLSFLLQTMLDFLSDQEKKDVTQSLESYTSKCPGTMELITLPDGLTLPPVPFTKLPIVRRVKLLSLPASLQPQKVKSLLGQNMSTKSPFIYSPIIAHNRGEERNKKIDFQWVQGDVCEVQLMVYNPMPFELRVENMGLLTSGVEFESLPAALSLPAESGLYPVTLVGVPQTTGTITVNGYHTTVFGVFSDCLLDNLPGVKTSGSTVEVIPALPRLQISTSLPRSAHSLQPSSGDEISTNVSIQLYNGETQRLVVTLENIGLEPLEQLEVTSKLLSTKEKLNGDFLSWKLDETLAQLPLQPGKVATLTVSVKAKLDFSCQENLLQDLSD
;
A
#
# COMPACT_ATOMS: atom_id res chain seq x y z
N MET A 1 -15.83 12.97 35.97
CA MET A 1 -15.16 14.15 35.36
C MET A 1 -15.63 14.22 33.92
N SER A 2 -15.77 15.42 33.34
CA SER A 2 -16.22 15.55 31.94
C SER A 2 -15.22 14.94 30.97
N VAL A 3 -15.73 14.34 29.90
CA VAL A 3 -14.94 13.76 28.80
C VAL A 3 -14.96 14.73 27.61
N PRO A 4 -13.82 15.00 26.94
CA PRO A 4 -13.79 15.86 25.76
C PRO A 4 -14.67 15.32 24.62
N ASP A 5 -15.53 16.17 24.08
CA ASP A 5 -16.23 15.89 22.83
C ASP A 5 -15.42 16.42 21.64
N TYR A 6 -14.54 15.56 21.12
CA TYR A 6 -13.72 15.86 19.95
C TYR A 6 -14.51 16.09 18.65
N MET A 7 -15.76 15.63 18.59
CA MET A 7 -16.61 15.83 17.41
C MET A 7 -17.33 17.17 17.45
N GLN A 8 -17.12 17.98 18.49
CA GLN A 8 -17.84 19.23 18.65
C GLN A 8 -17.37 20.34 17.69
N CYS A 9 -18.30 21.01 17.02
CA CYS A 9 -18.06 22.17 16.18
C CYS A 9 -18.56 23.47 16.85
N ALA A 10 -18.33 24.63 16.19
CA ALA A 10 -18.83 25.91 16.68
C ALA A 10 -20.37 25.97 16.58
N GLU A 11 -20.92 25.39 15.52
CA GLU A 11 -22.35 25.30 15.21
C GLU A 11 -23.12 24.52 16.27
N ASP A 12 -22.48 23.56 16.97
CA ASP A 12 -23.14 22.78 18.01
C ASP A 12 -23.69 23.66 19.15
N HIS A 13 -23.16 24.86 19.35
CA HIS A 13 -23.69 25.82 20.33
C HIS A 13 -25.14 26.25 20.03
N GLN A 14 -25.62 26.13 18.78
CA GLN A 14 -27.00 26.41 18.39
C GLN A 14 -27.91 25.18 18.42
N THR A 15 -27.37 24.01 18.77
CA THR A 15 -28.09 22.73 18.70
C THR A 15 -28.68 22.32 20.03
N LEU A 16 -29.79 21.57 19.99
CA LEU A 16 -30.31 20.81 21.12
C LEU A 16 -29.75 19.38 21.09
N LEU A 17 -29.20 18.93 22.22
CA LEU A 17 -28.62 17.59 22.32
C LEU A 17 -29.70 16.57 22.69
N VAL A 18 -29.85 15.56 21.83
CA VAL A 18 -30.78 14.44 22.02
C VAL A 18 -30.00 13.14 22.06
N VAL A 19 -30.22 12.35 23.10
CA VAL A 19 -29.62 11.01 23.24
C VAL A 19 -30.58 9.96 22.71
N VAL A 20 -30.10 9.04 21.88
CA VAL A 20 -30.88 7.93 21.33
C VAL A 20 -30.28 6.61 21.83
N GLN A 21 -30.99 5.86 22.66
CA GLN A 21 -30.43 4.65 23.29
C GLN A 21 -31.28 3.41 23.06
N PRO A 22 -30.67 2.24 22.81
CA PRO A 22 -31.39 0.98 22.85
C PRO A 22 -31.71 0.62 24.30
N VAL A 23 -32.91 0.07 24.54
CA VAL A 23 -33.34 -0.46 25.83
C VAL A 23 -33.73 -1.91 25.66
N GLY A 24 -33.11 -2.81 26.43
CA GLY A 24 -33.31 -4.25 26.27
C GLY A 24 -32.42 -4.85 25.18
N ILE A 25 -32.87 -5.93 24.55
CA ILE A 25 -32.12 -6.66 23.53
C ILE A 25 -32.60 -6.16 22.16
N VAL A 26 -31.83 -5.25 21.56
CA VAL A 26 -32.04 -4.75 20.20
C VAL A 26 -30.80 -5.10 19.38
N SER A 27 -30.96 -5.65 18.19
CA SER A 27 -29.80 -5.92 17.32
C SER A 27 -29.14 -4.61 16.88
N GLU A 28 -27.81 -4.58 16.78
CA GLU A 28 -27.09 -3.37 16.35
C GLU A 28 -27.53 -2.91 14.96
N GLU A 29 -27.79 -3.84 14.04
CA GLU A 29 -28.26 -3.55 12.69
C GLU A 29 -29.60 -2.80 12.72
N ASN A 30 -30.58 -3.29 13.49
CA ASN A 30 -31.89 -2.66 13.61
C ASN A 30 -31.81 -1.31 14.33
N PHE A 31 -31.02 -1.24 15.42
CA PHE A 31 -30.81 0.00 16.15
C PHE A 31 -30.21 1.09 15.24
N PHE A 32 -29.15 0.78 14.49
CA PHE A 32 -28.52 1.76 13.61
C PHE A 32 -29.38 2.08 12.38
N ARG A 33 -30.23 1.16 11.92
CA ARG A 33 -31.24 1.42 10.89
C ARG A 33 -32.24 2.47 11.35
N ILE A 34 -32.83 2.31 12.53
CA ILE A 34 -33.78 3.30 13.06
C ILE A 34 -33.09 4.58 13.51
N TYR A 35 -31.88 4.50 14.07
CA TYR A 35 -31.08 5.66 14.44
C TYR A 35 -30.82 6.58 13.24
N LYS A 36 -30.48 6.02 12.07
CA LYS A 36 -30.34 6.79 10.82
C LYS A 36 -31.64 7.48 10.42
N ARG A 37 -32.78 6.79 10.57
CA ARG A 37 -34.10 7.34 10.28
C ARG A 37 -34.47 8.47 11.23
N ILE A 38 -34.19 8.34 12.52
CA ILE A 38 -34.35 9.41 13.53
C ILE A 38 -33.46 10.60 13.19
N CYS A 39 -32.18 10.36 12.86
CA CYS A 39 -31.22 11.41 12.54
C CYS A 39 -31.49 12.13 11.22
N SER A 40 -32.38 11.61 10.36
CA SER A 40 -32.77 12.27 9.11
C SER A 40 -33.52 13.58 9.39
N VAL A 41 -34.20 13.67 10.55
CA VAL A 41 -34.89 14.87 11.03
C VAL A 41 -33.97 15.63 11.99
N SER A 42 -32.91 16.24 11.46
CA SER A 42 -31.93 17.01 12.25
C SER A 42 -32.22 18.51 12.32
N GLN A 43 -33.17 18.99 11.51
CA GLN A 43 -33.58 20.39 11.47
C GLN A 43 -35.10 20.48 11.35
N LEU A 44 -35.70 21.39 12.11
CA LEU A 44 -37.14 21.67 12.02
C LEU A 44 -37.39 23.18 11.96
N SER A 45 -38.19 23.63 11.00
CA SER A 45 -38.72 25.00 11.00
C SER A 45 -39.92 25.08 11.93
N VAL A 46 -39.84 25.95 12.93
CA VAL A 46 -40.93 26.13 13.89
C VAL A 46 -42.10 26.82 13.20
N ARG A 47 -43.29 26.21 13.26
CA ARG A 47 -44.53 26.77 12.68
C ARG A 47 -44.75 28.19 13.21
N ASP A 48 -45.21 29.07 12.32
CA ASP A 48 -45.47 30.50 12.62
C ASP A 48 -44.24 31.36 12.97
N SER A 49 -43.02 30.85 12.78
CA SER A 49 -41.80 31.66 12.88
C SER A 49 -40.80 31.36 11.77
N GLN A 50 -39.96 32.34 11.41
CA GLN A 50 -38.84 32.16 10.47
C GLN A 50 -37.61 31.54 11.19
N ARG A 51 -37.84 30.66 12.17
CA ARG A 51 -36.78 30.09 13.03
C ARG A 51 -36.60 28.61 12.72
N ALA A 52 -35.34 28.20 12.62
CA ALA A 52 -34.95 26.79 12.51
C ALA A 52 -34.33 26.31 13.81
N LEU A 53 -34.69 25.10 14.21
CA LEU A 53 -34.07 24.36 15.30
C LEU A 53 -33.16 23.30 14.74
N PHE A 54 -32.02 23.11 15.39
CA PHE A 54 -31.03 22.12 15.00
C PHE A 54 -30.86 21.10 16.12
N ILE A 55 -30.89 19.81 15.76
CA ILE A 55 -30.80 18.71 16.70
C ILE A 55 -29.50 17.95 16.48
N ARG A 56 -28.77 17.76 17.58
CA ARG A 56 -27.57 16.93 17.62
C ARG A 56 -27.91 15.61 18.28
N TYR A 57 -28.02 14.56 17.48
CA TYR A 57 -28.26 13.20 17.99
C TYR A 57 -26.97 12.51 18.39
N ARG A 58 -27.00 11.82 19.54
CA ARG A 58 -25.90 10.96 20.01
C ARG A 58 -26.45 9.63 20.52
N HIS A 59 -25.88 8.52 20.06
CA HIS A 59 -26.20 7.21 20.62
C HIS A 59 -25.34 6.82 21.83
N HIS A 60 -24.24 7.56 22.04
CA HIS A 60 -23.39 7.45 23.22
C HIS A 60 -23.01 8.86 23.70
N TYR A 61 -23.35 9.18 24.94
CA TYR A 61 -23.01 10.46 25.58
C TYR A 61 -22.82 10.27 27.09
N PRO A 62 -21.64 10.61 27.65
CA PRO A 62 -21.38 10.49 29.08
C PRO A 62 -22.28 11.42 29.92
N PRO A 63 -23.07 10.91 30.89
CA PRO A 63 -23.92 11.74 31.74
C PRO A 63 -23.17 12.82 32.53
N GLU A 64 -21.89 12.61 32.84
CA GLU A 64 -21.02 13.57 33.55
C GLU A 64 -20.85 14.88 32.76
N ASN A 65 -21.02 14.84 31.44
CA ASN A 65 -20.95 16.05 30.62
C ASN A 65 -22.16 16.98 30.84
N ASN A 66 -23.30 16.47 31.32
CA ASN A 66 -24.45 17.31 31.67
C ASN A 66 -24.17 18.28 32.81
N GLU A 67 -23.22 17.96 33.70
CA GLU A 67 -22.88 18.84 34.84
C GLU A 67 -22.32 20.21 34.39
N TRP A 68 -21.79 20.29 33.17
CA TRP A 68 -21.30 21.52 32.54
C TRP A 68 -22.40 22.29 31.80
N GLY A 69 -23.62 21.78 31.79
CA GLY A 69 -24.71 22.31 31.00
C GLY A 69 -25.08 23.75 31.32
N ASP A 70 -24.99 24.18 32.58
CA ASP A 70 -25.26 25.59 32.95
C ASP A 70 -24.25 26.56 32.34
N PHE A 71 -23.02 26.08 32.15
CA PHE A 71 -21.94 26.81 31.52
C PHE A 71 -21.97 26.72 29.99
N GLN A 72 -22.39 25.58 29.43
CA GLN A 72 -22.51 25.34 28.00
C GLN A 72 -23.81 24.55 27.73
N THR A 73 -24.89 25.24 27.38
CA THR A 73 -26.23 24.62 27.28
C THR A 73 -26.34 23.52 26.24
N HIS A 74 -25.56 23.59 25.16
CA HIS A 74 -25.49 22.55 24.13
C HIS A 74 -24.90 21.22 24.64
N ARG A 75 -24.31 21.18 25.85
CA ARG A 75 -23.91 19.95 26.53
C ARG A 75 -25.05 19.30 27.32
N LYS A 76 -26.16 20.01 27.55
CA LYS A 76 -27.31 19.44 28.27
C LYS A 76 -28.05 18.48 27.35
N VAL A 77 -28.14 17.22 27.75
CA VAL A 77 -29.14 16.31 27.18
C VAL A 77 -30.52 16.85 27.54
N VAL A 78 -31.22 17.38 26.55
CA VAL A 78 -32.58 17.93 26.69
C VAL A 78 -33.63 16.98 26.14
N GLY A 79 -33.26 16.04 25.27
CA GLY A 79 -34.16 15.02 24.75
C GLY A 79 -33.60 13.61 24.91
N LEU A 80 -34.49 12.64 25.16
CA LEU A 80 -34.17 11.22 25.21
C LEU A 80 -35.12 10.46 24.30
N ILE A 81 -34.57 9.72 23.35
CA ILE A 81 -35.32 8.75 22.55
C ILE A 81 -34.80 7.36 22.90
N THR A 82 -35.69 6.46 23.25
CA THR A 82 -35.34 5.06 23.52
C THR A 82 -35.98 4.16 22.49
N VAL A 83 -35.23 3.13 22.07
CA VAL A 83 -35.65 2.15 21.07
C VAL A 83 -35.63 0.78 21.72
N THR A 84 -36.69 0.00 21.58
CA THR A 84 -36.78 -1.33 22.18
C THR A 84 -37.54 -2.31 21.29
N ASP A 85 -37.16 -3.58 21.37
CA ASP A 85 -37.89 -4.70 20.79
C ASP A 85 -38.74 -5.35 21.90
N CYS A 86 -40.04 -5.47 21.65
CA CYS A 86 -40.97 -6.11 22.58
C CYS A 86 -42.01 -6.91 21.78
N PHE A 87 -42.00 -8.24 21.90
CA PHE A 87 -42.89 -9.12 21.10
C PHE A 87 -44.05 -9.70 21.92
N SER A 88 -44.10 -9.43 23.22
CA SER A 88 -45.04 -10.04 24.16
C SER A 88 -45.58 -9.01 25.13
N ALA A 89 -46.90 -8.96 25.27
CA ALA A 89 -47.58 -8.11 26.25
C ALA A 89 -47.16 -8.40 27.70
N LYS A 90 -46.63 -9.60 27.98
CA LYS A 90 -46.13 -9.97 29.31
C LYS A 90 -44.81 -9.26 29.66
N ASP A 91 -44.00 -8.94 28.66
CA ASP A 91 -42.68 -8.31 28.84
C ASP A 91 -42.76 -6.78 28.81
N TRP A 92 -43.92 -6.23 28.41
CA TRP A 92 -44.17 -4.80 28.32
C TRP A 92 -43.95 -4.06 29.64
N PRO A 93 -44.47 -4.49 30.81
CA PRO A 93 -44.26 -3.78 32.07
C PRO A 93 -42.76 -3.66 32.43
N GLN A 94 -41.98 -4.71 32.20
CA GLN A 94 -40.54 -4.70 32.47
C GLN A 94 -39.80 -3.79 31.49
N THR A 95 -40.22 -3.76 30.22
CA THR A 95 -39.64 -2.89 29.19
C THR A 95 -39.91 -1.41 29.49
N PHE A 96 -41.12 -1.10 29.90
CA PHE A 96 -41.54 0.24 30.28
C PHE A 96 -40.80 0.73 31.54
N GLU A 97 -40.57 -0.14 32.52
CA GLU A 97 -39.76 0.19 33.70
C GLU A 97 -38.31 0.52 33.31
N LYS A 98 -37.70 -0.25 32.38
CA LYS A 98 -36.35 0.05 31.90
C LYS A 98 -36.26 1.41 31.21
N PHE A 99 -37.30 1.83 30.49
CA PHE A 99 -37.38 3.18 29.93
C PHE A 99 -37.38 4.26 31.03
N HIS A 100 -38.16 4.07 32.10
CA HIS A 100 -38.15 4.99 33.24
C HIS A 100 -36.79 5.10 33.90
N VAL A 101 -36.10 3.98 34.12
CA VAL A 101 -34.73 3.98 34.67
C VAL A 101 -33.77 4.77 33.77
N GLN A 102 -33.85 4.62 32.44
CA GLN A 102 -33.02 5.42 31.53
C GLN A 102 -33.38 6.91 31.57
N LYS A 103 -34.67 7.25 31.69
CA LYS A 103 -35.14 8.62 31.83
C LYS A 103 -34.60 9.30 33.08
N GLU A 104 -34.50 8.58 34.19
CA GLU A 104 -33.97 9.10 35.46
C GLU A 104 -32.50 9.56 35.37
N ILE A 105 -31.68 8.87 34.56
CA ILE A 105 -30.25 9.22 34.36
C ILE A 105 -30.09 10.67 33.89
N TYR A 106 -31.00 11.16 33.04
CA TYR A 106 -30.97 12.51 32.48
C TYR A 106 -32.04 13.45 33.05
N GLY A 107 -32.81 13.00 34.05
CA GLY A 107 -34.05 13.65 34.47
C GLY A 107 -33.90 15.12 34.90
N SER A 108 -32.72 15.53 35.38
CA SER A 108 -32.47 16.91 35.82
C SER A 108 -32.39 17.94 34.69
N THR A 109 -32.10 17.51 33.46
CA THR A 109 -31.94 18.41 32.30
C THR A 109 -32.94 18.15 31.17
N LEU A 110 -33.62 17.02 31.22
CA LEU A 110 -34.53 16.55 30.20
C LEU A 110 -35.77 17.45 30.06
N TYR A 111 -36.11 17.80 28.81
CA TYR A 111 -37.31 18.55 28.46
C TYR A 111 -38.43 17.62 28.02
N ASP A 112 -38.09 16.60 27.23
CA ASP A 112 -39.04 15.56 26.81
C ASP A 112 -38.34 14.21 26.56
N SER A 113 -39.10 13.12 26.56
CA SER A 113 -38.63 11.76 26.26
C SER A 113 -39.64 10.97 25.44
N ARG A 114 -39.16 10.16 24.50
CA ARG A 114 -39.97 9.21 23.72
C ARG A 114 -39.43 7.79 23.81
N LEU A 115 -40.33 6.82 23.75
CA LEU A 115 -40.04 5.39 23.65
C LEU A 115 -40.65 4.85 22.35
N PHE A 116 -39.82 4.27 21.48
CA PHE A 116 -40.24 3.58 20.27
C PHE A 116 -40.12 2.08 20.48
N VAL A 117 -41.24 1.39 20.33
CA VAL A 117 -41.40 -0.03 20.62
C VAL A 117 -41.68 -0.78 19.33
N PHE A 118 -40.84 -1.74 18.98
CA PHE A 118 -40.97 -2.54 17.77
C PHE A 118 -41.44 -3.96 18.10
N GLY A 119 -42.39 -4.48 17.33
CA GLY A 119 -42.87 -5.87 17.39
C GLY A 119 -44.11 -6.12 18.24
N LEU A 120 -44.54 -5.17 19.09
CA LEU A 120 -45.68 -5.35 19.98
C LEU A 120 -46.98 -4.96 19.27
N GLN A 121 -47.95 -5.88 19.24
CA GLN A 121 -49.28 -5.66 18.65
C GLN A 121 -50.40 -6.10 19.61
N GLY A 122 -51.62 -5.63 19.37
CA GLY A 122 -52.82 -5.91 20.18
C GLY A 122 -53.14 -4.81 21.21
N ASP A 123 -54.05 -5.11 22.14
CA ASP A 123 -54.67 -4.14 23.06
C ASP A 123 -53.68 -3.21 23.80
N VAL A 124 -52.49 -3.73 24.15
CA VAL A 124 -51.45 -2.93 24.84
C VAL A 124 -50.90 -1.82 23.94
N ALA A 125 -50.73 -2.10 22.65
CA ALA A 125 -50.19 -1.16 21.67
C ALA A 125 -51.24 -0.13 21.21
N GLU A 126 -52.52 -0.49 21.26
CA GLU A 126 -53.64 0.39 20.88
C GLU A 126 -53.98 1.44 21.95
N GLN A 127 -53.52 1.25 23.18
CA GLN A 127 -53.69 2.23 24.25
C GLN A 127 -52.85 3.50 23.97
N PRO A 128 -53.49 4.69 23.83
CA PRO A 128 -52.78 5.91 23.52
C PRO A 128 -51.89 6.32 24.69
N ARG A 129 -50.60 6.47 24.41
CA ARG A 129 -49.60 7.00 25.34
C ARG A 129 -48.88 8.16 24.65
N PRO A 130 -48.72 9.32 25.29
CA PRO A 130 -48.08 10.46 24.64
C PRO A 130 -46.60 10.16 24.37
N ASP A 131 -45.89 9.58 25.32
CA ASP A 131 -44.45 9.34 25.31
C ASP A 131 -44.04 8.01 24.64
N VAL A 132 -44.99 7.19 24.20
CA VAL A 132 -44.71 5.88 23.60
C VAL A 132 -45.33 5.77 22.20
N ALA A 133 -44.55 5.28 21.23
CA ALA A 133 -45.03 4.89 19.92
C ALA A 133 -44.73 3.41 19.66
N PHE A 134 -45.74 2.67 19.19
CA PHE A 134 -45.63 1.26 18.82
C PHE A 134 -45.56 1.11 17.31
N TYR A 135 -44.69 0.22 16.85
CA TYR A 135 -44.48 -0.10 15.44
C TYR A 135 -44.52 -1.61 15.24
N PRO A 136 -45.24 -2.11 14.22
CA PRO A 136 -45.26 -3.54 13.88
C PRO A 136 -43.87 -4.12 13.63
N SER A 137 -43.00 -3.40 12.92
CA SER A 137 -41.63 -3.80 12.63
C SER A 137 -40.75 -2.60 12.25
N TYR A 138 -39.45 -2.82 12.06
CA TYR A 138 -38.53 -1.79 11.53
C TYR A 138 -38.78 -1.46 10.06
N ASP A 139 -39.52 -2.30 9.33
CA ASP A 139 -39.94 -2.04 7.94
C ASP A 139 -41.24 -1.23 7.90
N ASP A 140 -42.14 -1.45 8.86
CA ASP A 140 -43.45 -0.80 8.94
C ASP A 140 -43.45 0.27 10.05
N CYS A 141 -42.77 1.39 9.76
CA CYS A 141 -42.61 2.50 10.71
C CYS A 141 -42.64 3.88 10.06
N ASP A 142 -43.56 4.10 9.13
CA ASP A 142 -43.62 5.32 8.30
C ASP A 142 -43.95 6.63 9.04
N SER A 143 -44.45 6.53 10.26
CA SER A 143 -44.71 7.72 11.08
C SER A 143 -43.52 8.15 11.94
N VAL A 144 -42.38 7.46 11.90
CA VAL A 144 -41.23 7.77 12.77
C VAL A 144 -40.77 9.21 12.62
N GLU A 145 -40.55 9.68 11.39
CA GLU A 145 -40.10 11.05 11.12
C GLU A 145 -41.07 12.07 11.69
N LYS A 146 -42.38 11.90 11.43
CA LYS A 146 -43.42 12.78 11.98
C LYS A 146 -43.44 12.78 13.52
N ARG A 147 -43.24 11.61 14.15
CA ARG A 147 -43.15 11.52 15.62
C ARG A 147 -41.90 12.23 16.16
N ILE A 148 -40.81 12.24 15.39
CA ILE A 148 -39.61 13.01 15.71
C ILE A 148 -39.86 14.52 15.54
N GLU A 149 -40.57 14.96 14.49
CA GLU A 149 -40.98 16.35 14.33
C GLU A 149 -41.83 16.82 15.53
N ASP A 150 -42.87 16.06 15.90
CA ASP A 150 -43.72 16.35 17.07
C ASP A 150 -42.90 16.42 18.38
N PHE A 151 -41.88 15.58 18.51
CA PHE A 151 -40.95 15.59 19.64
C PHE A 151 -40.03 16.81 19.63
N ILE A 152 -39.55 17.26 18.46
CA ILE A 152 -38.75 18.49 18.38
C ILE A 152 -39.61 19.71 18.70
N GLU A 153 -40.88 19.73 18.27
CA GLU A 153 -41.84 20.79 18.64
C GLU A 153 -42.06 20.85 20.17
N SER A 154 -42.17 19.71 20.86
CA SER A 154 -42.30 19.71 22.33
C SER A 154 -41.02 20.20 23.02
N LEU A 155 -39.84 19.82 22.54
CA LEU A 155 -38.57 20.36 23.03
C LEU A 155 -38.50 21.88 22.87
N PHE A 156 -38.98 22.39 21.74
CA PHE A 156 -39.00 23.82 21.45
C PHE A 156 -39.88 24.60 22.44
N ILE A 157 -41.08 24.11 22.73
CA ILE A 157 -42.01 24.77 23.66
C ILE A 157 -41.36 24.92 25.04
N VAL A 158 -40.71 23.87 25.53
CA VAL A 158 -40.01 23.88 26.83
C VAL A 158 -38.79 24.81 26.79
N LEU A 159 -38.03 24.81 25.69
CA LEU A 159 -36.90 25.72 25.49
C LEU A 159 -37.34 27.19 25.56
N GLU A 160 -38.41 27.54 24.83
CA GLU A 160 -38.96 28.90 24.77
C GLU A 160 -39.47 29.35 26.14
N SER A 161 -40.19 28.47 26.86
CA SER A 161 -40.63 28.74 28.24
C SER A 161 -39.45 29.04 29.16
N LYS A 162 -38.42 28.17 29.19
CA LYS A 162 -37.23 28.36 30.03
C LYS A 162 -36.44 29.61 29.66
N ARG A 163 -36.39 29.97 28.37
CA ARG A 163 -35.75 31.19 27.88
C ARG A 163 -36.48 32.43 28.41
N LEU A 164 -37.80 32.46 28.29
CA LEU A 164 -38.64 33.58 28.76
C LEU A 164 -38.59 33.75 30.27
N ASP A 165 -38.66 32.65 31.03
CA ASP A 165 -38.56 32.67 32.50
C ASP A 165 -37.25 33.35 32.94
N ARG A 166 -36.12 32.92 32.36
CA ARG A 166 -34.79 33.46 32.71
C ARG A 166 -34.51 34.85 32.14
N ALA A 167 -35.15 35.23 31.04
CA ALA A 167 -34.99 36.56 30.45
C ALA A 167 -35.78 37.63 31.21
N THR A 168 -36.89 37.23 31.86
CA THR A 168 -37.81 38.13 32.56
C THR A 168 -37.50 38.28 34.05
N ASP A 169 -36.54 37.55 34.61
CA ASP A 169 -36.00 37.75 35.96
C ASP A 169 -35.59 39.23 36.16
N LYS A 170 -36.50 40.01 36.74
CA LYS A 170 -36.33 41.45 37.00
C LYS A 170 -35.36 41.62 38.16
N SER A 171 -34.68 42.77 38.18
CA SER A 171 -33.67 43.22 39.15
C SER A 171 -34.09 43.26 40.64
N GLY A 172 -35.26 42.72 41.02
CA GLY A 172 -35.76 42.59 42.38
C GLY A 172 -35.59 41.21 43.01
N ASP A 173 -35.58 40.14 42.21
CA ASP A 173 -35.32 38.77 42.70
C ASP A 173 -33.82 38.45 42.71
N LYS A 174 -33.36 37.68 43.71
CA LYS A 174 -31.95 37.26 43.80
C LYS A 174 -31.63 36.30 42.65
N ILE A 175 -31.06 36.85 41.55
CA ILE A 175 -30.61 36.07 40.38
C ILE A 175 -29.72 34.91 40.87
N PRO A 176 -30.07 33.64 40.55
CA PRO A 176 -29.32 32.49 41.01
C PRO A 176 -27.91 32.49 40.39
N LEU A 177 -26.91 32.13 41.21
CA LEU A 177 -25.56 31.95 40.73
C LEU A 177 -25.45 30.61 39.99
N LEU A 178 -25.22 30.67 38.68
CA LEU A 178 -24.86 29.51 37.87
C LEU A 178 -23.39 29.15 38.13
N CYS A 179 -23.07 27.87 38.32
CA CYS A 179 -21.73 27.39 38.67
C CYS A 179 -21.31 26.23 37.77
N VAL A 180 -20.02 26.15 37.44
CA VAL A 180 -19.44 24.91 36.89
C VAL A 180 -19.18 23.89 38.02
N PRO A 181 -18.97 22.59 37.71
CA PRO A 181 -18.91 21.53 38.74
C PRO A 181 -17.88 21.76 39.84
N PHE A 182 -16.70 22.30 39.51
CA PHE A 182 -15.62 22.51 40.49
C PHE A 182 -15.74 23.83 41.28
N GLU A 183 -16.56 24.78 40.83
CA GLU A 183 -16.75 26.08 41.50
C GLU A 183 -17.67 25.99 42.73
N LYS A 184 -18.49 24.92 42.85
CA LYS A 184 -19.51 24.80 43.90
C LYS A 184 -18.94 24.95 45.32
N LYS A 185 -17.68 24.58 45.54
CA LYS A 185 -17.00 24.68 46.84
C LYS A 185 -16.39 26.05 47.10
N ASP A 186 -16.02 26.77 46.03
CA ASP A 186 -15.33 28.05 46.12
C ASP A 186 -16.26 29.19 46.53
N PHE A 187 -17.58 28.97 46.48
CA PHE A 187 -18.59 29.99 46.77
C PHE A 187 -19.27 29.86 48.15
N VAL A 188 -18.79 28.97 49.02
CA VAL A 188 -19.28 28.84 50.40
C VAL A 188 -18.82 30.03 51.24
N GLY A 189 -19.76 30.78 51.83
CA GLY A 189 -19.45 31.89 52.75
C GLY A 189 -19.21 33.26 52.09
N LEU A 190 -19.51 33.43 50.79
CA LEU A 190 -19.46 34.76 50.17
C LEU A 190 -20.62 35.67 50.59
N ASP A 191 -20.32 36.97 50.61
CA ASP A 191 -21.32 38.02 50.71
C ASP A 191 -22.16 38.10 49.42
N THR A 192 -23.34 37.48 49.48
CA THR A 192 -24.32 37.46 48.39
C THR A 192 -24.96 38.82 48.10
N ASP A 193 -24.80 39.80 48.99
CA ASP A 193 -25.39 41.14 48.82
C ASP A 193 -24.42 42.15 48.21
N SER A 194 -23.14 41.80 48.09
CA SER A 194 -22.12 42.61 47.46
C SER A 194 -22.45 42.94 45.99
N ARG A 195 -22.12 44.18 45.57
CA ARG A 195 -22.28 44.62 44.16
C ARG A 195 -21.53 43.72 43.19
N HIS A 196 -20.38 43.21 43.61
CA HIS A 196 -19.54 42.31 42.81
C HIS A 196 -20.23 40.96 42.57
N TYR A 197 -20.82 40.36 43.61
CA TYR A 197 -21.58 39.10 43.49
C TYR A 197 -22.80 39.25 42.60
N LYS A 198 -23.60 40.32 42.80
CA LYS A 198 -24.79 40.60 41.99
C LYS A 198 -24.46 40.78 40.50
N LYS A 199 -23.39 41.51 40.18
CA LYS A 199 -22.88 41.65 38.80
C LYS A 199 -22.43 40.31 38.20
N ARG A 200 -21.77 39.45 38.99
CA ARG A 200 -21.38 38.11 38.55
C ARG A 200 -22.60 37.27 38.19
N CYS A 201 -23.59 37.17 39.07
CA CYS A 201 -24.83 36.43 38.79
C CYS A 201 -25.52 36.96 37.52
N GLN A 202 -25.61 38.29 37.38
CA GLN A 202 -26.19 38.92 36.21
C GLN A 202 -25.40 38.59 34.92
N GLY A 203 -24.07 38.66 34.95
CA GLY A 203 -23.22 38.35 33.81
C GLY A 203 -23.35 36.89 33.35
N ARG A 204 -23.34 35.94 34.29
CA ARG A 204 -23.51 34.50 34.02
C ARG A 204 -24.91 34.20 33.50
N MET A 205 -25.95 34.81 34.08
CA MET A 205 -27.32 34.63 33.60
C MET A 205 -27.51 35.20 32.19
N ARG A 206 -26.95 36.38 31.89
CA ARG A 206 -27.00 36.96 30.53
C ARG A 206 -26.34 36.03 29.51
N LYS A 207 -25.19 35.42 29.86
CA LYS A 207 -24.54 34.40 29.02
C LYS A 207 -25.50 33.25 28.72
N HIS A 208 -26.10 32.69 29.78
CA HIS A 208 -26.97 31.52 29.69
C HIS A 208 -28.23 31.80 28.87
N VAL A 209 -28.88 32.96 29.08
CA VAL A 209 -30.01 33.40 28.25
C VAL A 209 -29.58 33.57 26.80
N GLY A 210 -28.38 34.08 26.54
CA GLY A 210 -27.80 34.13 25.20
C GLY A 210 -27.72 32.75 24.54
N ASP A 211 -27.27 31.73 25.28
CA ASP A 211 -27.23 30.35 24.74
C ASP A 211 -28.62 29.80 24.43
N LEU A 212 -29.61 30.06 25.28
CA LEU A 212 -30.99 29.63 25.03
C LEU A 212 -31.60 30.36 23.82
N CYS A 213 -31.32 31.66 23.66
CA CYS A 213 -31.72 32.43 22.48
C CYS A 213 -31.09 31.83 21.20
N LEU A 214 -29.81 31.48 21.26
CA LEU A 214 -29.11 30.88 20.14
C LEU A 214 -29.71 29.52 19.75
N GLN A 215 -29.94 28.64 20.73
CA GLN A 215 -30.58 27.33 20.50
C GLN A 215 -32.03 27.46 20.02
N ALA A 216 -32.71 28.56 20.35
CA ALA A 216 -34.05 28.89 19.87
C ALA A 216 -34.06 29.57 18.49
N GLY A 217 -32.92 29.66 17.80
CA GLY A 217 -32.80 30.27 16.48
C GLY A 217 -32.86 31.81 16.47
N MET A 218 -32.58 32.45 17.61
CA MET A 218 -32.64 33.92 17.78
C MET A 218 -31.23 34.52 17.87
N LEU A 219 -30.50 34.49 16.76
CA LEU A 219 -29.09 34.89 16.69
C LEU A 219 -28.87 36.34 17.16
N GLN A 220 -29.68 37.28 16.66
CA GLN A 220 -29.50 38.71 16.98
C GLN A 220 -29.63 38.99 18.48
N ASP A 221 -30.61 38.37 19.14
CA ASP A 221 -30.83 38.53 20.58
C ASP A 221 -29.72 37.83 21.38
N ALA A 222 -29.28 36.64 20.92
CA ALA A 222 -28.14 35.95 21.52
C ALA A 222 -26.88 36.84 21.54
N LEU A 223 -26.56 37.50 20.42
CA LEU A 223 -25.41 38.41 20.31
C LEU A 223 -25.50 39.59 21.30
N VAL A 224 -26.69 40.17 21.48
CA VAL A 224 -26.92 41.24 22.47
C VAL A 224 -26.65 40.74 23.89
N HIS A 225 -27.18 39.56 24.23
CA HIS A 225 -26.98 38.94 25.53
C HIS A 225 -25.49 38.61 25.80
N TYR A 226 -24.78 38.09 24.80
CA TYR A 226 -23.33 37.84 24.91
C TYR A 226 -22.54 39.12 25.10
N HIS A 227 -22.85 40.18 24.36
CA HIS A 227 -22.18 41.47 24.51
C HIS A 227 -22.33 42.02 25.94
N MET A 228 -23.56 42.05 26.48
CA MET A 228 -23.82 42.46 27.86
C MET A 228 -23.11 41.57 28.89
N SER A 229 -23.09 40.26 28.64
CA SER A 229 -22.40 39.29 29.51
C SER A 229 -20.90 39.56 29.57
N VAL A 230 -20.26 39.78 28.41
CA VAL A 230 -18.83 40.09 28.31
C VAL A 230 -18.47 41.33 29.12
N GLU A 231 -19.23 42.42 29.00
CA GLU A 231 -19.00 43.64 29.76
C GLU A 231 -19.11 43.42 31.28
N LEU A 232 -20.18 42.74 31.72
CA LEU A 232 -20.42 42.46 33.13
C LEU A 232 -19.33 41.58 33.73
N LEU A 233 -19.04 40.44 33.10
CA LEU A 233 -18.08 39.43 33.58
C LEU A 233 -16.65 39.96 33.57
N ARG A 234 -16.28 40.76 32.56
CA ARG A 234 -14.97 41.43 32.52
C ARG A 234 -14.81 42.42 33.68
N SER A 235 -15.86 43.15 34.05
CA SER A 235 -15.83 44.10 35.17
C SER A 235 -15.66 43.46 36.56
N VAL A 236 -15.89 42.15 36.68
CA VAL A 236 -15.78 41.37 37.94
C VAL A 236 -14.72 40.28 37.87
N ASN A 237 -13.85 40.31 36.84
CA ASN A 237 -12.76 39.35 36.62
C ASN A 237 -13.21 37.87 36.65
N ASP A 238 -14.42 37.57 36.16
CA ASP A 238 -14.91 36.20 36.04
C ASP A 238 -14.45 35.59 34.71
N PHE A 239 -13.15 35.27 34.64
CA PHE A 239 -12.48 34.88 33.39
C PHE A 239 -13.03 33.58 32.79
N LEU A 240 -13.44 32.61 33.62
CA LEU A 240 -14.00 31.35 33.14
C LEU A 240 -15.29 31.57 32.34
N TRP A 241 -16.26 32.28 32.91
CA TRP A 241 -17.53 32.58 32.24
C TRP A 241 -17.38 33.60 31.12
N LEU A 242 -16.42 34.51 31.26
CA LEU A 242 -16.04 35.41 30.17
C LEU A 242 -15.55 34.60 28.95
N GLY A 243 -14.67 33.61 29.15
CA GLY A 243 -14.25 32.69 28.10
C GLY A 243 -15.44 31.98 27.42
N GLY A 244 -16.41 31.51 28.22
CA GLY A 244 -17.63 30.86 27.71
C GLY A 244 -18.49 31.78 26.84
N ALA A 245 -18.61 33.05 27.20
CA ALA A 245 -19.31 34.04 26.38
C ALA A 245 -18.56 34.32 25.07
N LEU A 246 -17.22 34.43 25.11
CA LEU A 246 -16.39 34.69 23.94
C LEU A 246 -16.40 33.55 22.92
N THR A 247 -16.33 32.28 23.36
CA THR A 247 -16.38 31.13 22.44
C THR A 247 -17.71 30.98 21.73
N THR A 248 -18.80 31.40 22.37
CA THR A 248 -20.16 31.25 21.83
C THR A 248 -20.54 32.43 20.91
N ASN A 249 -19.83 33.56 21.03
CA ASN A 249 -20.02 34.72 20.16
C ASN A 249 -19.40 34.54 18.75
N GLY A 250 -18.66 33.44 18.52
CA GLY A 250 -17.86 33.19 17.31
C GLY A 250 -18.47 32.26 16.25
N ILE A 251 -19.79 32.04 16.26
CA ILE A 251 -20.45 30.91 15.57
C ILE A 251 -20.68 31.12 14.06
N ASN A 252 -20.34 32.28 13.48
CA ASN A 252 -20.62 32.50 12.05
C ASN A 252 -19.36 32.46 11.15
N PRO A 253 -18.90 31.27 10.72
CA PRO A 253 -17.85 31.12 9.72
C PRO A 253 -18.36 31.20 8.28
N ASP A 254 -19.67 31.09 8.03
CA ASP A 254 -20.23 31.08 6.67
C ASP A 254 -20.38 32.50 6.11
N THR A 255 -19.41 32.88 5.29
CA THR A 255 -19.40 34.13 4.54
C THR A 255 -20.35 34.12 3.33
N SER A 256 -21.15 33.07 3.11
CA SER A 256 -21.77 32.80 1.80
C SER A 256 -23.28 32.57 1.73
N ALA A 257 -24.03 32.44 2.83
CA ALA A 257 -25.49 32.24 2.73
C ALA A 257 -26.27 32.79 3.92
N GLU A 258 -26.56 34.09 3.90
CA GLU A 258 -27.91 34.66 4.08
C GLU A 258 -27.84 36.19 4.17
N ILE A 259 -28.56 36.82 3.24
CA ILE A 259 -29.20 38.14 3.24
C ILE A 259 -28.84 39.05 4.44
N GLY A 260 -27.95 40.01 4.19
CA GLY A 260 -27.73 41.17 5.06
C GLY A 260 -27.04 40.84 6.38
N ARG A 261 -25.77 41.24 6.52
CA ARG A 261 -24.99 41.11 7.77
C ARG A 261 -25.87 41.48 8.98
N ALA A 262 -26.21 40.49 9.81
CA ALA A 262 -26.86 40.75 11.08
C ALA A 262 -25.98 41.74 11.87
N LYS A 263 -26.62 42.71 12.53
CA LYS A 263 -25.88 43.74 13.28
C LYS A 263 -25.11 43.02 14.39
N ASN A 264 -23.82 43.33 14.56
CA ASN A 264 -22.91 42.75 15.56
C ASN A 264 -22.33 41.36 15.26
N CYS A 265 -22.39 40.85 14.02
CA CYS A 265 -21.57 39.70 13.64
C CYS A 265 -20.08 40.05 13.64
N LEU A 266 -19.26 39.13 14.18
CA LEU A 266 -17.80 39.23 14.20
C LEU A 266 -17.21 39.00 12.80
N SER A 267 -16.09 39.64 12.49
CA SER A 267 -15.29 39.28 11.31
C SER A 267 -14.62 37.90 11.51
N PRO A 268 -14.23 37.21 10.41
CA PRO A 268 -13.48 35.97 10.50
C PRO A 268 -12.23 36.06 11.40
N GLU A 269 -11.54 37.20 11.39
CA GLU A 269 -10.39 37.49 12.25
C GLU A 269 -10.81 37.66 13.71
N ASP A 270 -11.85 38.45 13.98
CA ASP A 270 -12.34 38.68 15.34
C ASP A 270 -12.77 37.37 16.00
N ILE A 271 -13.39 36.44 15.27
CA ILE A 271 -13.78 35.12 15.78
C ILE A 271 -12.57 34.39 16.36
N ILE A 272 -11.45 34.41 15.64
CA ILE A 272 -10.21 33.74 16.06
C ILE A 272 -9.60 34.43 17.27
N ASP A 273 -9.62 35.76 17.31
CA ASP A 273 -9.14 36.51 18.48
C ASP A 273 -9.98 36.23 19.72
N LYS A 274 -11.30 36.04 19.57
CA LYS A 274 -12.17 35.59 20.67
C LYS A 274 -11.82 34.19 21.16
N TYR A 275 -11.51 33.25 20.26
CA TYR A 275 -11.03 31.92 20.67
C TYR A 275 -9.67 32.00 21.40
N LYS A 276 -8.71 32.78 20.90
CA LYS A 276 -7.41 33.00 21.57
C LYS A 276 -7.60 33.58 22.98
N GLU A 277 -8.44 34.60 23.11
CA GLU A 277 -8.78 35.23 24.39
C GLU A 277 -9.44 34.22 25.35
N ALA A 278 -10.42 33.44 24.87
CA ALA A 278 -11.11 32.44 25.68
C ALA A 278 -10.18 31.30 26.15
N ILE A 279 -9.34 30.77 25.25
CA ILE A 279 -8.37 29.71 25.59
C ILE A 279 -7.36 30.22 26.62
N SER A 280 -6.90 31.47 26.49
CA SER A 280 -6.05 32.12 27.50
C SER A 280 -6.73 32.24 28.86
N TYR A 281 -8.05 32.39 28.91
CA TYR A 281 -8.79 32.37 30.15
C TYR A 281 -9.00 30.97 30.72
N TYR A 282 -9.28 29.97 29.89
CA TYR A 282 -9.45 28.59 30.34
C TYR A 282 -8.16 28.01 30.93
N SER A 283 -7.01 28.30 30.33
CA SER A 283 -5.70 27.81 30.79
C SER A 283 -5.32 28.28 32.21
N LYS A 284 -5.97 29.33 32.72
CA LYS A 284 -5.82 29.78 34.13
C LYS A 284 -6.42 28.80 35.14
N TYR A 285 -7.27 27.87 34.73
CA TYR A 285 -8.01 26.98 35.60
C TYR A 285 -7.58 25.51 35.41
N LYS A 286 -6.98 24.91 36.44
CA LYS A 286 -6.47 23.53 36.43
C LYS A 286 -7.55 22.45 36.12
N ASN A 287 -8.83 22.76 36.28
CA ASN A 287 -9.96 21.85 36.03
C ASN A 287 -10.72 22.16 34.72
N ALA A 288 -10.22 23.09 33.90
CA ALA A 288 -10.86 23.52 32.66
C ALA A 288 -10.21 22.92 31.39
N GLY A 289 -9.27 21.97 31.51
CA GLY A 289 -8.54 21.44 30.36
C GLY A 289 -9.45 20.84 29.27
N VAL A 290 -10.60 20.26 29.64
CA VAL A 290 -11.55 19.69 28.68
C VAL A 290 -12.17 20.78 27.79
N ILE A 291 -12.67 21.86 28.38
CA ILE A 291 -13.26 22.98 27.62
C ILE A 291 -12.21 23.80 26.88
N GLU A 292 -10.98 23.86 27.41
CA GLU A 292 -9.82 24.46 26.74
C GLU A 292 -9.51 23.70 25.44
N LEU A 293 -9.44 22.36 25.52
CA LEU A 293 -9.18 21.51 24.37
C LEU A 293 -10.27 21.62 23.32
N GLU A 294 -11.55 21.56 23.72
CA GLU A 294 -12.66 21.69 22.78
C GLU A 294 -12.71 23.07 22.13
N ALA A 295 -12.37 24.14 22.85
CA ALA A 295 -12.23 25.47 22.26
C ALA A 295 -11.12 25.49 21.20
N CYS A 296 -9.98 24.84 21.45
CA CYS A 296 -8.93 24.67 20.45
C CYS A 296 -9.44 23.89 19.22
N VAL A 297 -10.15 22.77 19.41
CA VAL A 297 -10.69 21.96 18.31
C VAL A 297 -11.68 22.77 17.46
N LYS A 298 -12.58 23.53 18.08
CA LYS A 298 -13.52 24.42 17.38
C LYS A 298 -12.79 25.50 16.58
N ALA A 299 -11.80 26.17 17.19
CA ALA A 299 -10.99 27.18 16.52
C ALA A 299 -10.27 26.61 15.29
N VAL A 300 -9.72 25.40 15.40
CA VAL A 300 -9.08 24.70 14.27
C VAL A 300 -10.05 24.43 13.13
N ARG A 301 -11.28 23.99 13.43
CA ARG A 301 -12.32 23.75 12.41
C ARG A 301 -12.74 25.05 11.72
N VAL A 302 -12.92 26.13 12.48
CA VAL A 302 -13.19 27.46 11.91
C VAL A 302 -12.04 27.90 11.01
N LEU A 303 -10.79 27.75 11.44
CA LEU A 303 -9.62 28.09 10.61
C LEU A 303 -9.47 27.21 9.37
N ALA A 304 -9.89 25.94 9.45
CA ALA A 304 -9.93 25.06 8.29
C ALA A 304 -10.92 25.55 7.24
N ILE A 305 -12.13 25.96 7.64
CA ILE A 305 -13.13 26.60 6.75
C ILE A 305 -12.55 27.88 6.14
N GLN A 306 -11.86 28.69 6.94
CA GLN A 306 -11.17 29.91 6.49
C GLN A 306 -9.91 29.64 5.65
N LYS A 307 -9.51 28.37 5.44
CA LYS A 307 -8.28 27.95 4.74
C LYS A 307 -6.97 28.50 5.33
N ARG A 308 -6.95 28.77 6.64
CA ARG A 308 -5.79 29.30 7.40
C ARG A 308 -5.06 28.19 8.15
N GLY A 309 -4.50 27.23 7.41
CA GLY A 309 -3.89 26.02 7.97
C GLY A 309 -2.68 26.26 8.90
N MET A 310 -1.90 27.32 8.67
CA MET A 310 -0.73 27.64 9.52
C MET A 310 -1.13 28.02 10.94
N GLU A 311 -2.12 28.91 11.09
CA GLU A 311 -2.66 29.30 12.41
C GLU A 311 -3.41 28.15 13.07
N ALA A 312 -4.13 27.35 12.29
CA ALA A 312 -4.78 26.15 12.82
C ALA A 312 -3.76 25.18 13.44
N SER A 313 -2.60 25.03 12.81
CA SER A 313 -1.51 24.22 13.35
C SER A 313 -0.95 24.75 14.67
N GLU A 314 -1.02 26.06 14.95
CA GLU A 314 -0.56 26.63 16.24
C GLU A 314 -1.49 26.21 17.38
N PHE A 315 -2.81 26.27 17.16
CA PHE A 315 -3.80 25.75 18.11
C PHE A 315 -3.60 24.26 18.40
N LEU A 316 -3.34 23.45 17.36
CA LEU A 316 -3.10 22.02 17.52
C LEU A 316 -1.81 21.72 18.28
N GLN A 317 -0.75 22.53 18.10
CA GLN A 317 0.49 22.39 18.88
C GLN A 317 0.25 22.63 20.38
N ASN A 318 -0.51 23.69 20.70
CA ASN A 318 -0.87 23.99 22.09
C ASN A 318 -1.80 22.91 22.68
N ALA A 319 -2.73 22.38 21.88
CA ALA A 319 -3.69 21.37 22.29
C ALA A 319 -3.05 20.07 22.81
N VAL A 320 -1.84 19.71 22.36
CA VAL A 320 -1.11 18.53 22.83
C VAL A 320 -0.68 18.69 24.30
N TYR A 321 -0.37 19.90 24.73
CA TYR A 321 0.12 20.18 26.10
C TYR A 321 -0.99 20.40 27.12
N ILE A 322 -2.26 20.50 26.68
CA ILE A 322 -3.40 20.66 27.56
C ILE A 322 -3.51 19.42 28.46
N ASN A 323 -3.52 19.65 29.77
CA ASN A 323 -3.59 18.61 30.78
C ASN A 323 -5.05 18.24 31.07
N LEU A 324 -5.45 17.06 30.62
CA LEU A 324 -6.82 16.56 30.80
C LEU A 324 -7.01 15.76 32.11
N ARG A 325 -5.95 15.59 32.92
CA ARG A 325 -5.86 14.63 34.05
C ARG A 325 -6.13 13.18 33.59
N GLN A 326 -5.60 12.21 34.34
CA GLN A 326 -5.69 10.76 34.11
C GLN A 326 -6.64 10.31 32.98
N LEU A 327 -6.12 10.28 31.76
CA LEU A 327 -6.83 9.71 30.60
C LEU A 327 -6.65 8.21 30.62
N SER A 328 -7.71 7.47 30.31
CA SER A 328 -7.61 6.04 29.97
C SER A 328 -6.73 5.85 28.72
N GLU A 329 -6.28 4.63 28.48
CA GLU A 329 -5.49 4.32 27.28
C GLU A 329 -6.33 4.51 26.01
N GLU A 330 -7.62 4.16 26.05
CA GLU A 330 -8.59 4.38 24.99
C GLU A 330 -8.79 5.88 24.69
N GLU A 331 -8.90 6.71 25.73
CA GLU A 331 -9.05 8.16 25.58
C GLU A 331 -7.78 8.80 24.99
N LYS A 332 -6.59 8.26 25.30
CA LYS A 332 -5.33 8.70 24.67
C LYS A 332 -5.29 8.32 23.19
N ILE A 333 -5.68 7.10 22.84
CA ILE A 333 -5.78 6.66 21.44
C ILE A 333 -6.72 7.59 20.68
N GLN A 334 -7.93 7.82 21.22
CA GLN A 334 -8.92 8.72 20.60
C GLN A 334 -8.39 10.14 20.43
N ARG A 335 -7.73 10.70 21.45
CA ARG A 335 -7.13 12.04 21.38
C ARG A 335 -6.14 12.17 20.22
N TYR A 336 -5.24 11.20 20.06
CA TYR A 336 -4.25 11.24 18.99
C TYR A 336 -4.84 10.96 17.61
N SER A 337 -5.85 10.09 17.51
CA SER A 337 -6.60 9.88 16.26
C SER A 337 -7.28 11.17 15.80
N VAL A 338 -7.95 11.89 16.72
CA VAL A 338 -8.59 13.18 16.39
C VAL A 338 -7.55 14.23 16.01
N LEU A 339 -6.42 14.32 16.72
CA LEU A 339 -5.36 15.24 16.32
C LEU A 339 -4.86 14.93 14.91
N SER A 340 -4.74 13.65 14.53
CA SER A 340 -4.42 13.24 13.16
C SER A 340 -5.46 13.74 12.17
N GLU A 341 -6.75 13.49 12.43
CA GLU A 341 -7.85 13.94 11.56
C GLU A 341 -7.88 15.47 11.38
N LEU A 342 -7.63 16.22 12.46
CA LEU A 342 -7.56 17.69 12.39
C LEU A 342 -6.36 18.19 11.58
N TYR A 343 -5.20 17.53 11.68
CA TYR A 343 -4.06 17.85 10.82
C TYR A 343 -4.32 17.48 9.35
N GLU A 344 -5.07 16.42 9.10
CA GLU A 344 -5.48 16.01 7.76
C GLU A 344 -6.46 17.01 7.14
N LEU A 345 -7.45 17.47 7.92
CA LEU A 345 -8.42 18.50 7.54
C LEU A 345 -7.76 19.80 7.06
N ILE A 346 -6.65 20.20 7.68
CA ILE A 346 -5.90 21.41 7.28
C ILE A 346 -4.81 21.14 6.22
N GLY A 347 -4.71 19.92 5.68
CA GLY A 347 -3.78 19.54 4.62
C GLY A 347 -2.36 19.21 5.08
N PHE A 348 -2.11 19.03 6.38
CA PHE A 348 -0.78 18.77 6.93
C PHE A 348 -0.55 17.26 7.09
N HIS A 349 -0.50 16.54 5.98
CA HIS A 349 -0.48 15.07 5.92
C HIS A 349 0.63 14.41 6.74
N ARG A 350 1.85 14.98 6.77
CA ARG A 350 2.95 14.42 7.57
C ARG A 350 2.69 14.51 9.07
N LYS A 351 2.10 15.62 9.55
CA LYS A 351 1.74 15.78 10.96
C LYS A 351 0.55 14.88 11.31
N SER A 352 -0.41 14.74 10.39
CA SER A 352 -1.49 13.76 10.54
C SER A 352 -0.93 12.34 10.73
N ALA A 353 -0.08 11.87 9.82
CA ALA A 353 0.56 10.56 9.91
C ALA A 353 1.37 10.38 11.21
N PHE A 354 2.04 11.44 11.69
CA PHE A 354 2.72 11.41 13.00
C PHE A 354 1.75 11.11 14.15
N PHE A 355 0.66 11.85 14.28
CA PHE A 355 -0.29 11.61 15.37
C PHE A 355 -1.04 10.28 15.23
N LYS A 356 -1.34 9.85 13.99
CA LYS A 356 -1.92 8.52 13.73
C LYS A 356 -0.98 7.39 14.14
N ARG A 357 0.32 7.55 13.87
CA ARG A 357 1.36 6.61 14.32
C ARG A 357 1.47 6.59 15.85
N VAL A 358 1.38 7.75 16.51
CA VAL A 358 1.35 7.81 17.99
C VAL A 358 0.12 7.09 18.54
N ALA A 359 -1.06 7.27 17.93
CA ALA A 359 -2.27 6.52 18.28
C ALA A 359 -2.07 5.00 18.10
N ALA A 360 -1.45 4.57 17.00
CA ALA A 360 -1.14 3.16 16.73
C ALA A 360 -0.24 2.55 17.82
N MET A 361 0.82 3.27 18.22
CA MET A 361 1.72 2.81 19.28
C MET A 361 1.02 2.78 20.66
N GLN A 362 0.03 3.64 20.88
CA GLN A 362 -0.75 3.64 22.11
C GLN A 362 -1.65 2.41 22.24
N CYS A 363 -2.12 1.82 21.13
CA CYS A 363 -2.86 0.55 21.13
C CYS A 363 -2.06 -0.63 21.72
N VAL A 364 -0.74 -0.49 21.82
CA VAL A 364 0.19 -1.53 22.31
C VAL A 364 1.06 -1.03 23.45
N ALA A 365 0.57 -0.02 24.19
CA ALA A 365 1.26 0.51 25.35
C ALA A 365 1.50 -0.59 26.40
N PRO A 366 2.65 -0.59 27.11
CA PRO A 366 2.97 -1.62 28.11
C PRO A 366 1.98 -1.71 29.28
N SER A 367 1.17 -0.67 29.50
CA SER A 367 0.12 -0.63 30.53
C SER A 367 -1.12 -1.46 30.17
N ILE A 368 -1.31 -1.84 28.91
CA ILE A 368 -2.48 -2.58 28.43
C ILE A 368 -2.23 -4.08 28.59
N ALA A 369 -3.10 -4.76 29.33
CA ALA A 369 -2.99 -6.21 29.57
C ALA A 369 -3.09 -7.04 28.27
N GLU A 370 -3.98 -6.63 27.36
CA GLU A 370 -4.17 -7.26 26.05
C GLU A 370 -3.93 -6.26 24.90
N PRO A 371 -2.69 -6.15 24.40
CA PRO A 371 -2.33 -5.20 23.36
C PRO A 371 -3.08 -5.43 22.03
N GLY A 372 -3.66 -4.37 21.48
CA GLY A 372 -4.43 -4.38 20.23
C GLY A 372 -3.55 -4.35 18.98
N TRP A 373 -2.73 -5.39 18.74
CA TRP A 373 -1.77 -5.43 17.62
C TRP A 373 -2.42 -5.29 16.23
N ARG A 374 -3.64 -5.82 16.05
CA ARG A 374 -4.40 -5.66 14.79
C ARG A 374 -4.77 -4.20 14.52
N ALA A 375 -5.20 -3.47 15.55
CA ALA A 375 -5.55 -2.06 15.44
C ALA A 375 -4.29 -1.20 15.20
N CYS A 376 -3.20 -1.51 15.91
CA CYS A 376 -1.89 -0.88 15.70
C CYS A 376 -1.43 -1.03 14.24
N TYR A 377 -1.40 -2.26 13.71
CA TYR A 377 -1.00 -2.51 12.32
C TYR A 377 -1.87 -1.76 11.31
N LYS A 378 -3.20 -1.76 11.49
CA LYS A 378 -4.12 -1.02 10.62
C LYS A 378 -3.81 0.49 10.62
N LEU A 379 -3.67 1.08 11.81
CA LEU A 379 -3.37 2.51 11.93
C LEU A 379 -1.99 2.85 11.34
N LEU A 380 -0.99 1.98 11.46
CA LEU A 380 0.32 2.15 10.82
C LEU A 380 0.20 2.17 9.29
N LEU A 381 -0.59 1.29 8.69
CA LEU A 381 -0.84 1.30 7.24
C LEU A 381 -1.47 2.62 6.77
N GLU A 382 -2.40 3.17 7.52
CA GLU A 382 -3.02 4.47 7.21
C GLU A 382 -2.03 5.65 7.26
N THR A 383 -0.84 5.47 7.88
CA THR A 383 0.19 6.52 7.93
C THR A 383 1.09 6.57 6.69
N LEU A 384 1.08 5.52 5.87
CA LEU A 384 1.95 5.35 4.70
C LEU A 384 1.89 6.55 3.72
N PRO A 385 0.70 7.05 3.32
CA PRO A 385 0.63 8.17 2.37
C PRO A 385 1.23 9.46 2.93
N GLY A 386 1.06 9.73 4.24
CA GLY A 386 1.60 10.93 4.89
C GLY A 386 3.13 10.95 5.01
N TYR A 387 3.78 9.79 4.83
CA TYR A 387 5.24 9.67 4.71
C TYR A 387 5.71 9.37 3.28
N SER A 388 4.82 9.50 2.29
CA SER A 388 5.11 9.24 0.88
C SER A 388 5.67 7.83 0.63
N LEU A 389 5.15 6.83 1.35
CA LEU A 389 5.52 5.43 1.23
C LEU A 389 4.38 4.65 0.58
N SER A 390 4.66 3.95 -0.51
CA SER A 390 3.78 2.90 -1.06
C SER A 390 4.37 1.54 -0.69
N LEU A 391 3.52 0.54 -0.41
CA LEU A 391 3.94 -0.85 -0.21
C LEU A 391 3.92 -1.68 -1.50
N ASP A 392 3.60 -1.04 -2.63
CA ASP A 392 3.78 -1.62 -3.95
C ASP A 392 5.21 -1.34 -4.45
N PRO A 393 6.02 -2.37 -4.77
CA PRO A 393 7.37 -2.19 -5.30
C PRO A 393 7.46 -1.40 -6.61
N THR A 394 6.38 -1.39 -7.39
CA THR A 394 6.30 -0.69 -8.69
C THR A 394 6.00 0.80 -8.52
N ASP A 395 5.09 1.14 -7.59
CA ASP A 395 4.73 2.52 -7.24
C ASP A 395 5.72 3.18 -6.26
N PHE A 396 6.70 2.42 -5.75
CA PHE A 396 7.71 2.97 -4.86
C PHE A 396 8.49 4.09 -5.56
N ASN A 397 8.34 5.33 -5.08
CA ASN A 397 8.85 6.54 -5.74
C ASN A 397 10.37 6.49 -5.94
N LYS A 398 10.80 6.36 -7.21
CA LYS A 398 12.22 6.33 -7.60
C LYS A 398 12.83 7.74 -7.84
N GLY A 399 12.00 8.78 -7.86
CA GLY A 399 12.40 10.18 -8.14
C GLY A 399 13.10 10.91 -6.98
N PRO A 400 13.41 12.21 -7.11
CA PRO A 400 14.08 13.02 -6.08
C PRO A 400 13.20 13.30 -4.84
N HIS A 401 11.89 13.12 -4.93
CA HIS A 401 10.94 13.31 -3.82
C HIS A 401 10.60 11.98 -3.13
N ARG A 402 11.60 11.21 -2.68
CA ARG A 402 11.42 9.90 -2.01
C ARG A 402 10.84 9.96 -0.59
N GLY A 403 10.34 11.13 -0.15
CA GLY A 403 9.96 11.33 1.25
C GLY A 403 11.17 11.30 2.19
N TRP A 404 11.01 10.72 3.39
CA TRP A 404 12.02 10.71 4.44
C TRP A 404 12.45 9.27 4.78
N ALA A 405 13.53 8.78 4.15
CA ALA A 405 13.99 7.40 4.26
C ALA A 405 14.10 6.90 5.72
N ALA A 406 14.68 7.70 6.62
CA ALA A 406 14.78 7.33 8.04
C ALA A 406 13.42 7.09 8.72
N VAL A 407 12.39 7.86 8.36
CA VAL A 407 11.03 7.69 8.90
C VAL A 407 10.35 6.48 8.25
N GLN A 408 10.52 6.30 6.94
CA GLN A 408 9.94 5.18 6.20
C GLN A 408 10.53 3.84 6.65
N MET A 409 11.85 3.75 6.83
CA MET A 409 12.51 2.55 7.37
C MET A 409 11.99 2.23 8.77
N ARG A 410 11.87 3.25 9.65
CA ARG A 410 11.32 3.05 10.99
C ARG A 410 9.88 2.54 10.96
N LEU A 411 9.05 3.08 10.07
CA LEU A 411 7.67 2.61 9.90
C LEU A 411 7.61 1.17 9.37
N LEU A 412 8.47 0.80 8.41
CA LEU A 412 8.58 -0.57 7.91
C LEU A 412 8.99 -1.54 9.02
N HIS A 413 9.96 -1.19 9.87
CA HIS A 413 10.31 -1.99 11.04
C HIS A 413 9.15 -2.13 12.03
N GLU A 414 8.37 -1.08 12.25
CA GLU A 414 7.19 -1.13 13.12
C GLU A 414 6.09 -2.02 12.52
N LEU A 415 5.89 -1.99 11.19
CA LEU A 415 4.99 -2.91 10.49
C LEU A 415 5.44 -4.37 10.63
N VAL A 416 6.73 -4.66 10.46
CA VAL A 416 7.30 -6.00 10.68
C VAL A 416 7.09 -6.46 12.13
N TYR A 417 7.31 -5.56 13.09
CA TYR A 417 7.13 -5.88 14.49
C TYR A 417 5.64 -6.15 14.82
N ALA A 418 4.73 -5.32 14.33
CA ALA A 418 3.30 -5.50 14.53
C ALA A 418 2.78 -6.77 13.86
N SER A 419 3.17 -7.08 12.62
CA SER A 419 2.77 -8.31 11.91
C SER A 419 3.23 -9.58 12.63
N ARG A 420 4.45 -9.55 13.20
CA ARG A 420 4.96 -10.65 14.04
C ARG A 420 4.09 -10.86 15.27
N ARG A 421 3.74 -9.78 15.98
CA ARG A 421 2.92 -9.85 17.21
C ARG A 421 1.48 -10.26 16.94
N MET A 422 0.97 -10.00 15.73
CA MET A 422 -0.31 -10.50 15.24
C MET A 422 -0.30 -12.01 14.91
N GLY A 423 0.87 -12.65 14.91
CA GLY A 423 1.01 -14.07 14.54
C GLY A 423 0.93 -14.33 13.03
N ASN A 424 1.18 -13.31 12.18
CA ASN A 424 1.19 -13.47 10.73
C ASN A 424 2.64 -13.36 10.19
N PRO A 425 3.38 -14.48 10.10
CA PRO A 425 4.77 -14.48 9.65
C PRO A 425 4.93 -14.11 8.17
N ALA A 426 3.95 -14.43 7.31
CA ALA A 426 3.99 -14.10 5.89
C ALA A 426 4.06 -12.58 5.66
N LEU A 427 3.30 -11.80 6.44
CA LEU A 427 3.39 -10.33 6.40
C LEU A 427 4.76 -9.82 6.84
N SER A 428 5.34 -10.40 7.89
CA SER A 428 6.68 -10.01 8.37
C SER A 428 7.76 -10.28 7.32
N VAL A 429 7.74 -11.45 6.69
CA VAL A 429 8.63 -11.82 5.59
C VAL A 429 8.47 -10.83 4.45
N ARG A 430 7.23 -10.56 4.03
CA ARG A 430 6.93 -9.63 2.94
C ARG A 430 7.40 -8.20 3.22
N HIS A 431 7.19 -7.66 4.42
CA HIS A 431 7.63 -6.30 4.78
C HIS A 431 9.16 -6.20 4.90
N LEU A 432 9.84 -7.25 5.38
CA LEU A 432 11.30 -7.33 5.38
C LEU A 432 11.86 -7.41 3.95
N SER A 433 11.24 -8.22 3.09
CA SER A 433 11.57 -8.26 1.66
C SER A 433 11.37 -6.89 1.02
N PHE A 434 10.26 -6.22 1.31
CA PHE A 434 10.00 -4.86 0.83
C PHE A 434 11.08 -3.88 1.26
N LEU A 435 11.46 -3.90 2.55
CA LEU A 435 12.53 -3.07 3.10
C LEU A 435 13.86 -3.30 2.37
N LEU A 436 14.28 -4.55 2.21
CA LEU A 436 15.52 -4.88 1.50
C LEU A 436 15.47 -4.48 0.02
N GLN A 437 14.35 -4.71 -0.67
CA GLN A 437 14.23 -4.41 -2.10
C GLN A 437 14.22 -2.90 -2.38
N THR A 438 13.56 -2.10 -1.53
CA THR A 438 13.33 -0.67 -1.78
C THR A 438 14.31 0.25 -1.06
N MET A 439 14.75 -0.11 0.15
CA MET A 439 15.59 0.72 1.02
C MET A 439 17.05 0.27 1.12
N LEU A 440 17.48 -0.71 0.31
CA LEU A 440 18.85 -1.27 0.36
C LEU A 440 19.96 -0.21 0.43
N ASP A 441 19.79 0.87 -0.35
CA ASP A 441 20.78 1.94 -0.53
C ASP A 441 20.86 2.87 0.70
N PHE A 442 19.88 2.81 1.61
CA PHE A 442 19.81 3.61 2.84
C PHE A 442 20.21 2.84 4.09
N LEU A 443 20.30 1.51 4.01
CA LEU A 443 20.69 0.66 5.14
C LEU A 443 22.21 0.66 5.30
N SER A 444 22.68 0.81 6.53
CA SER A 444 24.08 0.54 6.89
C SER A 444 24.41 -0.95 6.76
N ASP A 445 25.69 -1.29 6.68
CA ASP A 445 26.10 -2.70 6.55
C ASP A 445 25.72 -3.56 7.75
N GLN A 446 25.61 -2.97 8.94
CA GLN A 446 25.10 -3.67 10.12
C GLN A 446 23.59 -3.90 10.00
N GLU A 447 22.81 -2.87 9.63
CA GLU A 447 21.36 -3.03 9.44
C GLU A 447 21.04 -4.03 8.34
N LYS A 448 21.80 -4.05 7.24
CA LYS A 448 21.68 -5.08 6.19
C LYS A 448 21.80 -6.49 6.79
N LYS A 449 22.81 -6.74 7.64
CA LYS A 449 23.00 -8.04 8.32
C LYS A 449 21.84 -8.37 9.25
N ASP A 450 21.41 -7.42 10.08
CA ASP A 450 20.34 -7.63 11.06
C ASP A 450 18.99 -7.92 10.38
N VAL A 451 18.69 -7.19 9.30
CA VAL A 451 17.47 -7.38 8.49
C VAL A 451 17.49 -8.74 7.78
N THR A 452 18.60 -9.14 7.16
CA THR A 452 18.70 -10.44 6.48
C THR A 452 18.65 -11.60 7.46
N GLN A 453 19.32 -11.50 8.61
CA GLN A 453 19.25 -12.54 9.65
C GLN A 453 17.82 -12.69 10.18
N SER A 454 17.12 -11.57 10.36
CA SER A 454 15.71 -11.59 10.74
C SER A 454 14.85 -12.25 9.66
N LEU A 455 15.09 -11.92 8.38
CA LEU A 455 14.37 -12.49 7.25
C LEU A 455 14.55 -14.01 7.18
N GLU A 456 15.79 -14.51 7.21
CA GLU A 456 16.10 -15.96 7.24
C GLU A 456 15.43 -16.69 8.41
N SER A 457 15.42 -16.06 9.59
CA SER A 457 14.75 -16.62 10.75
C SER A 457 13.25 -16.80 10.53
N TYR A 458 12.59 -15.86 9.85
CA TYR A 458 11.16 -15.98 9.54
C TYR A 458 10.89 -16.91 8.35
N THR A 459 11.71 -16.87 7.31
CA THR A 459 11.53 -17.72 6.13
C THR A 459 11.77 -19.20 6.43
N SER A 460 12.56 -19.52 7.47
CA SER A 460 12.67 -20.89 7.99
C SER A 460 11.33 -21.48 8.47
N LYS A 461 10.34 -20.64 8.82
CA LYS A 461 9.00 -21.05 9.25
C LYS A 461 7.96 -20.87 8.16
N CYS A 462 8.09 -19.82 7.35
CA CYS A 462 7.16 -19.45 6.31
C CYS A 462 7.94 -18.86 5.13
N PRO A 463 8.23 -19.66 4.09
CA PRO A 463 8.96 -19.20 2.92
C PRO A 463 8.31 -17.98 2.29
N GLY A 464 9.12 -17.06 1.75
CA GLY A 464 8.60 -15.96 0.95
C GLY A 464 8.15 -16.47 -0.41
N THR A 465 6.92 -16.14 -0.82
CA THR A 465 6.34 -16.59 -2.09
C THR A 465 5.97 -15.40 -2.99
N MET A 466 5.65 -15.70 -4.25
CA MET A 466 5.13 -14.73 -5.23
C MET A 466 3.61 -14.56 -5.15
N GLU A 467 2.97 -15.01 -4.06
CA GLU A 467 1.51 -14.91 -3.89
C GLU A 467 1.08 -13.54 -3.33
N LEU A 468 -0.13 -13.12 -3.70
CA LEU A 468 -0.77 -11.93 -3.15
C LEU A 468 -1.21 -12.17 -1.72
N ILE A 469 -0.88 -11.24 -0.82
CA ILE A 469 -1.38 -11.30 0.56
C ILE A 469 -2.60 -10.39 0.67
N THR A 470 -3.77 -10.98 0.93
CA THR A 470 -5.02 -10.23 1.15
C THR A 470 -5.27 -10.10 2.65
N LEU A 471 -5.42 -8.86 3.11
CA LEU A 471 -5.78 -8.56 4.48
C LEU A 471 -7.30 -8.66 4.69
N PRO A 472 -7.78 -8.86 5.94
CA PRO A 472 -9.21 -9.00 6.23
C PRO A 472 -10.08 -7.78 5.87
N ASP A 473 -9.46 -6.60 5.70
CA ASP A 473 -10.10 -5.35 5.30
C ASP A 473 -10.19 -5.18 3.76
N GLY A 474 -9.76 -6.18 2.99
CA GLY A 474 -9.76 -6.17 1.54
C GLY A 474 -8.51 -5.55 0.91
N LEU A 475 -7.56 -5.05 1.71
CA LEU A 475 -6.30 -4.52 1.17
C LEU A 475 -5.42 -5.67 0.65
N THR A 476 -5.14 -5.66 -0.64
CA THR A 476 -4.25 -6.63 -1.29
C THR A 476 -2.85 -6.07 -1.38
N LEU A 477 -1.88 -6.84 -0.92
CA LEU A 477 -0.48 -6.43 -0.93
C LEU A 477 0.29 -7.27 -1.99
N PRO A 478 0.91 -6.66 -3.03
CA PRO A 478 1.60 -7.37 -4.13
C PRO A 478 2.89 -8.09 -3.70
N PRO A 479 3.30 -9.20 -4.33
CA PRO A 479 4.57 -9.85 -3.99
C PRO A 479 5.77 -8.91 -4.22
N VAL A 480 6.90 -9.20 -3.54
CA VAL A 480 8.12 -8.39 -3.63
C VAL A 480 9.24 -9.20 -4.27
N PRO A 481 9.41 -9.14 -5.61
CA PRO A 481 10.50 -9.83 -6.27
C PRO A 481 11.84 -9.16 -5.97
N PHE A 482 12.84 -9.96 -5.59
CA PHE A 482 14.21 -9.49 -5.35
C PHE A 482 14.97 -9.26 -6.66
N THR A 483 14.77 -8.09 -7.25
CA THR A 483 15.55 -7.65 -8.43
C THR A 483 16.89 -7.00 -8.06
N LYS A 484 17.12 -6.72 -6.76
CA LYS A 484 18.39 -6.20 -6.26
C LYS A 484 19.29 -7.25 -5.59
N LEU A 485 18.82 -8.49 -5.41
CA LEU A 485 19.55 -9.52 -4.66
C LEU A 485 19.46 -10.86 -5.41
N PRO A 486 20.39 -11.15 -6.34
CA PRO A 486 21.45 -10.27 -6.85
C PRO A 486 20.95 -9.27 -7.92
N ILE A 487 21.71 -8.20 -8.17
CA ILE A 487 21.44 -7.26 -9.26
C ILE A 487 21.90 -7.88 -10.58
N VAL A 488 20.99 -8.04 -11.54
CA VAL A 488 21.34 -8.46 -12.91
C VAL A 488 21.47 -7.24 -13.82
N ARG A 489 22.62 -7.10 -14.49
CA ARG A 489 22.93 -5.96 -15.37
C ARG A 489 22.90 -6.28 -16.85
N ARG A 490 23.13 -7.54 -17.22
CA ARG A 490 23.15 -7.98 -18.62
C ARG A 490 22.74 -9.44 -18.72
N VAL A 491 21.99 -9.77 -19.76
CA VAL A 491 21.63 -11.13 -20.15
C VAL A 491 22.06 -11.34 -21.60
N LYS A 492 22.68 -12.49 -21.90
CA LYS A 492 23.13 -12.85 -23.24
C LYS A 492 22.88 -14.34 -23.48
N LEU A 493 22.09 -14.67 -24.50
CA LEU A 493 21.98 -16.04 -25.00
C LEU A 493 23.28 -16.41 -25.72
N LEU A 494 23.79 -17.63 -25.49
CA LEU A 494 25.00 -18.13 -26.12
C LEU A 494 24.66 -19.09 -27.26
N SER A 495 25.44 -19.02 -28.33
CA SER A 495 25.41 -20.00 -29.42
C SER A 495 25.89 -21.35 -28.91
N LEU A 496 25.40 -22.44 -29.49
CA LEU A 496 25.94 -23.77 -29.22
C LEU A 496 27.45 -23.81 -29.52
N PRO A 497 28.22 -24.71 -28.87
CA PRO A 497 29.62 -24.94 -29.23
C PRO A 497 29.75 -25.30 -30.71
N ALA A 498 30.88 -24.97 -31.36
CA ALA A 498 31.09 -25.19 -32.80
C ALA A 498 30.77 -26.65 -33.26
N SER A 499 30.92 -27.63 -32.37
CA SER A 499 30.58 -29.04 -32.61
C SER A 499 29.09 -29.38 -32.65
N LEU A 500 28.25 -28.52 -32.11
CA LEU A 500 26.80 -28.69 -32.04
C LEU A 500 26.07 -27.59 -32.81
N GLN A 501 26.80 -26.65 -33.42
CA GLN A 501 26.17 -25.57 -34.18
C GLN A 501 25.49 -26.11 -35.45
N PRO A 502 24.23 -25.74 -35.68
CA PRO A 502 23.55 -26.04 -36.94
C PRO A 502 24.28 -25.41 -38.12
N GLN A 503 24.66 -26.24 -39.09
CA GLN A 503 25.20 -25.77 -40.36
C GLN A 503 24.16 -25.89 -41.46
N LYS A 504 23.95 -24.79 -42.21
CA LYS A 504 23.11 -24.82 -43.40
C LYS A 504 23.82 -25.64 -44.48
N VAL A 505 23.17 -26.73 -44.92
CA VAL A 505 23.64 -27.56 -46.03
C VAL A 505 23.78 -26.69 -47.27
N LYS A 506 25.01 -26.54 -47.78
CA LYS A 506 25.28 -25.81 -49.03
C LYS A 506 24.93 -26.74 -50.19
N SER A 507 23.82 -26.48 -50.87
CA SER A 507 23.51 -27.19 -52.12
C SER A 507 24.56 -26.86 -53.19
N LEU A 508 25.25 -27.88 -53.72
CA LEU A 508 26.20 -27.75 -54.83
C LEU A 508 25.52 -27.46 -56.19
N LEU A 509 24.18 -27.47 -56.27
CA LEU A 509 23.40 -27.23 -57.49
C LEU A 509 22.99 -25.76 -57.72
N GLY A 510 23.68 -24.79 -57.10
CA GLY A 510 23.24 -23.39 -57.11
C GLY A 510 24.32 -22.32 -57.02
N GLN A 511 25.50 -22.51 -57.63
CA GLN A 511 26.38 -21.38 -57.91
C GLN A 511 25.86 -20.62 -59.15
N ASN A 512 25.13 -19.52 -58.90
CA ASN A 512 24.66 -18.45 -59.82
C ASN A 512 23.14 -18.23 -59.94
N MET A 513 22.43 -18.13 -58.82
CA MET A 513 21.18 -17.36 -58.76
C MET A 513 21.25 -16.38 -57.59
N SER A 514 22.18 -15.41 -57.71
CA SER A 514 21.96 -14.10 -57.11
C SER A 514 20.65 -13.55 -57.65
N THR A 515 19.75 -13.21 -56.73
CA THR A 515 18.43 -12.61 -56.92
C THR A 515 18.35 -11.63 -58.11
N LYS A 516 17.97 -12.11 -59.29
CA LYS A 516 17.37 -11.30 -60.35
C LYS A 516 16.05 -11.94 -60.74
N SER A 517 14.98 -11.47 -60.10
CA SER A 517 13.63 -11.60 -60.64
C SER A 517 13.64 -11.09 -62.09
N PRO A 518 12.97 -11.78 -63.05
CA PRO A 518 12.88 -11.31 -64.43
C PRO A 518 11.93 -10.10 -64.59
N PHE A 519 11.28 -9.65 -63.52
CA PHE A 519 10.43 -8.47 -63.52
C PHE A 519 11.21 -7.22 -63.10
N ILE A 520 11.64 -6.48 -64.11
CA ILE A 520 12.19 -5.13 -64.00
C ILE A 520 10.98 -4.19 -63.76
N TYR A 521 10.90 -3.59 -62.56
CA TYR A 521 9.86 -2.69 -62.01
C TYR A 521 8.67 -3.31 -61.24
N SER A 522 8.76 -3.26 -59.91
CA SER A 522 7.61 -3.06 -59.00
C SER A 522 7.90 -1.83 -58.11
N PRO A 523 7.42 -0.62 -58.46
CA PRO A 523 7.76 0.62 -57.77
C PRO A 523 6.87 0.89 -56.53
N ILE A 524 6.63 -0.11 -55.68
CA ILE A 524 5.81 0.05 -54.44
C ILE A 524 6.55 -0.39 -53.15
N ILE A 525 7.72 -1.04 -53.23
CA ILE A 525 8.40 -1.57 -52.03
C ILE A 525 9.48 -0.61 -51.47
N ALA A 526 9.73 0.54 -52.11
CA ALA A 526 10.87 1.41 -51.79
C ALA A 526 10.62 2.49 -50.71
N HIS A 527 9.58 2.39 -49.89
CA HIS A 527 9.34 3.35 -48.78
C HIS A 527 8.94 2.72 -47.43
N ASN A 528 9.42 1.51 -47.12
CA ASN A 528 9.44 0.98 -45.74
C ASN A 528 10.86 0.68 -45.25
N ARG A 529 11.82 1.59 -45.50
CA ARG A 529 13.11 1.62 -44.79
C ARG A 529 13.06 2.64 -43.65
N GLY A 530 12.21 2.35 -42.67
CA GLY A 530 12.29 2.89 -41.32
C GLY A 530 12.62 1.74 -40.37
N GLU A 531 13.84 1.70 -39.85
CA GLU A 531 14.23 1.15 -38.55
C GLU A 531 13.61 -0.17 -38.03
N GLU A 532 13.73 -1.29 -38.75
CA GLU A 532 13.57 -2.65 -38.16
C GLU A 532 14.84 -3.51 -38.33
N ARG A 533 16.02 -2.94 -38.06
CA ARG A 533 17.24 -3.75 -37.94
C ARG A 533 17.34 -4.38 -36.55
N ASN A 534 17.18 -5.72 -36.55
CA ASN A 534 17.75 -6.71 -35.62
C ASN A 534 17.15 -6.84 -34.21
N LYS A 535 15.97 -7.48 -34.10
CA LYS A 535 15.52 -8.14 -32.85
C LYS A 535 15.82 -9.65 -32.80
N LYS A 536 16.15 -10.29 -33.93
CA LYS A 536 16.40 -11.73 -33.98
C LYS A 536 17.90 -12.03 -33.83
N ILE A 537 18.20 -12.99 -32.96
CA ILE A 537 19.53 -13.56 -32.75
C ILE A 537 20.00 -14.25 -34.04
N ASP A 538 21.31 -14.24 -34.29
CA ASP A 538 21.94 -14.70 -35.53
C ASP A 538 22.29 -16.20 -35.54
N PHE A 539 22.07 -16.90 -34.42
CA PHE A 539 22.21 -18.34 -34.28
C PHE A 539 20.89 -19.01 -33.90
N GLN A 540 20.87 -20.35 -33.99
CA GLN A 540 19.74 -21.20 -33.63
C GLN A 540 20.15 -22.15 -32.50
N TRP A 541 19.17 -22.59 -31.72
CA TRP A 541 19.30 -23.68 -30.76
C TRP A 541 18.70 -24.96 -31.32
N VAL A 542 19.07 -26.11 -30.75
CA VAL A 542 18.67 -27.44 -31.24
C VAL A 542 17.86 -28.12 -30.15
N GLN A 543 16.73 -28.72 -30.53
CA GLN A 543 15.92 -29.53 -29.64
C GLN A 543 16.76 -30.66 -29.00
N GLY A 544 16.68 -30.81 -27.69
CA GLY A 544 17.43 -31.83 -26.93
C GLY A 544 18.88 -31.46 -26.59
N ASP A 545 19.40 -30.34 -27.10
CA ASP A 545 20.75 -29.87 -26.79
C ASP A 545 20.74 -28.90 -25.59
N VAL A 546 21.80 -28.96 -24.77
CA VAL A 546 21.96 -28.04 -23.64
C VAL A 546 22.28 -26.64 -24.18
N CYS A 547 21.39 -25.71 -23.87
CA CYS A 547 21.48 -24.32 -24.26
C CYS A 547 21.92 -23.46 -23.07
N GLU A 548 22.71 -22.43 -23.35
CA GLU A 548 23.33 -21.60 -22.30
C GLU A 548 22.88 -20.14 -22.39
N VAL A 549 22.56 -19.56 -21.23
CA VAL A 549 22.26 -18.14 -21.04
C VAL A 549 23.20 -17.57 -20.00
N GLN A 550 23.99 -16.58 -20.39
CA GLN A 550 24.91 -15.90 -19.51
C GLN A 550 24.28 -14.64 -18.91
N LEU A 551 24.34 -14.52 -17.58
CA LEU A 551 23.93 -13.36 -16.82
C LEU A 551 25.17 -12.69 -16.18
N MET A 552 25.23 -11.37 -16.25
CA MET A 552 26.20 -10.59 -15.47
C MET A 552 25.49 -10.10 -14.20
N VAL A 553 25.83 -10.71 -13.07
CA VAL A 553 25.19 -10.49 -11.77
C VAL A 553 26.13 -9.75 -10.82
N TYR A 554 25.61 -9.02 -9.85
CA TYR A 554 26.39 -8.31 -8.83
C TYR A 554 25.71 -8.46 -7.47
N ASN A 555 26.48 -8.84 -6.46
CA ASN A 555 26.04 -8.87 -5.07
C ASN A 555 26.31 -7.52 -4.39
N PRO A 556 25.29 -6.72 -4.03
CA PRO A 556 25.46 -5.45 -3.32
C PRO A 556 25.63 -5.61 -1.79
N MET A 557 25.62 -6.82 -1.26
CA MET A 557 25.70 -7.07 0.18
C MET A 557 27.15 -7.06 0.68
N PRO A 558 27.40 -6.63 1.93
CA PRO A 558 28.74 -6.59 2.54
C PRO A 558 29.21 -7.97 3.04
N PHE A 559 28.61 -9.04 2.54
CA PHE A 559 28.91 -10.44 2.88
C PHE A 559 28.53 -11.36 1.71
N GLU A 560 28.98 -12.61 1.78
CA GLU A 560 28.71 -13.63 0.77
C GLU A 560 27.20 -13.90 0.63
N LEU A 561 26.69 -13.78 -0.59
CA LEU A 561 25.28 -13.98 -0.91
C LEU A 561 25.08 -15.37 -1.52
N ARG A 562 24.33 -16.22 -0.79
CA ARG A 562 23.88 -17.51 -1.32
C ARG A 562 22.61 -17.33 -2.12
N VAL A 563 22.64 -17.81 -3.35
CA VAL A 563 21.53 -17.77 -4.29
C VAL A 563 21.17 -19.21 -4.62
N GLU A 564 20.00 -19.64 -4.21
CA GLU A 564 19.50 -21.00 -4.42
C GLU A 564 18.49 -21.03 -5.58
N ASN A 565 18.35 -22.19 -6.21
CA ASN A 565 17.37 -22.44 -7.28
C ASN A 565 17.32 -21.34 -8.34
N MET A 566 18.47 -20.84 -8.81
CA MET A 566 18.48 -19.84 -9.87
C MET A 566 18.26 -20.53 -11.21
N GLY A 567 17.13 -20.24 -11.87
CA GLY A 567 16.75 -20.88 -13.14
C GLY A 567 16.10 -19.88 -14.11
N LEU A 568 15.98 -20.27 -15.37
CA LEU A 568 15.44 -19.44 -16.45
C LEU A 568 13.91 -19.47 -16.45
N LEU A 569 13.31 -18.30 -16.68
CA LEU A 569 11.88 -18.16 -16.99
C LEU A 569 11.75 -17.95 -18.49
N THR A 570 11.05 -18.84 -19.17
CA THR A 570 10.94 -18.86 -20.64
C THR A 570 9.49 -18.94 -21.09
N SER A 571 9.23 -18.59 -22.35
CA SER A 571 7.93 -18.75 -23.01
C SER A 571 8.11 -19.19 -24.47
N GLY A 572 7.07 -19.82 -25.02
CA GLY A 572 7.07 -20.37 -26.38
C GLY A 572 7.24 -21.89 -26.36
N VAL A 573 8.46 -22.35 -26.68
CA VAL A 573 8.84 -23.77 -26.68
C VAL A 573 8.85 -24.35 -25.26
N GLU A 574 8.47 -25.63 -25.12
CA GLU A 574 8.64 -26.37 -23.87
C GLU A 574 10.13 -26.45 -23.51
N PHE A 575 10.50 -25.91 -22.35
CA PHE A 575 11.90 -25.74 -21.96
C PHE A 575 12.13 -26.23 -20.54
N GLU A 576 13.07 -27.15 -20.38
CA GLU A 576 13.51 -27.65 -19.09
C GLU A 576 14.68 -26.81 -18.60
N SER A 577 14.42 -25.87 -17.69
CA SER A 577 15.48 -25.11 -17.01
C SER A 577 16.14 -25.97 -15.94
N LEU A 578 17.47 -25.96 -15.89
CA LEU A 578 18.25 -26.65 -14.86
C LEU A 578 18.71 -25.63 -13.80
N PRO A 579 18.13 -25.62 -12.58
CA PRO A 579 18.45 -24.62 -11.58
C PRO A 579 19.88 -24.75 -11.06
N ALA A 580 20.53 -23.62 -10.82
CA ALA A 580 21.88 -23.54 -10.25
C ALA A 580 21.85 -22.92 -8.84
N ALA A 581 22.74 -23.39 -7.97
CA ALA A 581 23.05 -22.73 -6.70
C ALA A 581 24.37 -21.98 -6.84
N LEU A 582 24.41 -20.74 -6.36
CA LEU A 582 25.53 -19.81 -6.51
C LEU A 582 25.95 -19.28 -5.14
N SER A 583 27.24 -19.01 -4.98
CA SER A 583 27.75 -18.24 -3.85
C SER A 583 28.53 -17.04 -4.37
N LEU A 584 27.97 -15.85 -4.19
CA LEU A 584 28.54 -14.60 -4.71
C LEU A 584 29.34 -13.90 -3.60
N PRO A 585 30.62 -13.57 -3.81
CA PRO A 585 31.41 -12.83 -2.84
C PRO A 585 30.77 -11.49 -2.44
N ALA A 586 31.12 -10.98 -1.27
CA ALA A 586 30.72 -9.64 -0.83
C ALA A 586 31.12 -8.59 -1.89
N GLU A 587 30.20 -7.69 -2.24
CA GLU A 587 30.44 -6.61 -3.20
C GLU A 587 31.16 -7.08 -4.48
N SER A 588 30.77 -8.26 -5.01
CA SER A 588 31.50 -9.06 -6.01
C SER A 588 31.94 -8.35 -7.30
N GLY A 589 31.49 -7.14 -7.58
CA GLY A 589 31.47 -6.58 -8.93
C GLY A 589 30.63 -7.44 -9.87
N LEU A 590 30.80 -7.24 -11.19
CA LEU A 590 30.09 -8.02 -12.19
C LEU A 590 30.67 -9.43 -12.30
N TYR A 591 29.88 -10.42 -11.87
CA TYR A 591 30.21 -11.84 -11.89
C TYR A 591 29.43 -12.55 -13.01
N PRO A 592 30.09 -13.30 -13.92
CA PRO A 592 29.40 -14.05 -14.96
C PRO A 592 28.80 -15.34 -14.39
N VAL A 593 27.51 -15.55 -14.59
CA VAL A 593 26.79 -16.79 -14.25
C VAL A 593 26.18 -17.36 -15.51
N THR A 594 26.44 -18.63 -15.80
CA THR A 594 25.81 -19.34 -16.92
C THR A 594 24.69 -20.22 -16.38
N LEU A 595 23.46 -19.93 -16.78
CA LEU A 595 22.32 -20.80 -16.57
C LEU A 595 22.11 -21.66 -17.80
N VAL A 596 21.65 -22.89 -17.59
CA VAL A 596 21.51 -23.88 -18.65
C VAL A 596 20.12 -24.48 -18.66
N GLY A 597 19.70 -24.96 -19.82
CA GLY A 597 18.45 -25.72 -19.95
C GLY A 597 18.32 -26.37 -21.32
N VAL A 598 17.30 -27.19 -21.48
CA VAL A 598 17.11 -28.04 -22.66
C VAL A 598 15.74 -27.74 -23.29
N PRO A 599 15.67 -27.31 -24.56
CA PRO A 599 14.41 -27.18 -25.26
C PRO A 599 13.90 -28.55 -25.70
N GLN A 600 12.65 -28.85 -25.35
CA GLN A 600 12.01 -30.15 -25.58
C GLN A 600 11.24 -30.22 -26.90
N THR A 601 10.85 -29.06 -27.44
CA THR A 601 10.12 -28.95 -28.72
C THR A 601 10.77 -27.94 -29.66
N THR A 602 10.30 -27.85 -30.89
CA THR A 602 10.80 -26.89 -31.90
C THR A 602 9.92 -25.65 -31.95
N GLY A 603 10.47 -24.52 -32.40
CA GLY A 603 9.73 -23.27 -32.50
C GLY A 603 10.54 -22.07 -31.99
N THR A 604 9.85 -21.03 -31.55
CA THR A 604 10.50 -19.82 -31.03
C THR A 604 10.47 -19.83 -29.50
N ILE A 605 11.63 -19.66 -28.85
CA ILE A 605 11.72 -19.52 -27.40
C ILE A 605 12.14 -18.10 -27.04
N THR A 606 11.51 -17.52 -26.03
CA THR A 606 11.87 -16.23 -25.46
C THR A 606 12.25 -16.39 -23.99
N VAL A 607 13.42 -15.88 -23.60
CA VAL A 607 13.87 -15.79 -22.21
C VAL A 607 13.26 -14.54 -21.58
N ASN A 608 12.27 -14.75 -20.71
CA ASN A 608 11.49 -13.69 -20.07
C ASN A 608 12.14 -13.16 -18.80
N GLY A 609 12.98 -13.96 -18.15
CA GLY A 609 13.52 -13.65 -16.84
C GLY A 609 14.27 -14.82 -16.20
N TYR A 610 14.40 -14.74 -14.89
CA TYR A 610 14.92 -15.80 -14.05
C TYR A 610 14.13 -15.89 -12.74
N HIS A 611 14.06 -17.07 -12.17
CA HIS A 611 13.59 -17.25 -10.79
C HIS A 611 14.79 -17.48 -9.88
N THR A 612 14.63 -17.19 -8.59
CA THR A 612 15.68 -17.37 -7.58
C THR A 612 15.09 -17.49 -6.17
N THR A 613 15.81 -18.18 -5.28
CA THR A 613 15.55 -18.18 -3.85
C THR A 613 16.73 -17.55 -3.12
N VAL A 614 16.49 -16.43 -2.44
CA VAL A 614 17.50 -15.71 -1.65
C VAL A 614 16.94 -15.42 -0.25
N PHE A 615 17.69 -15.77 0.80
CA PHE A 615 17.25 -15.67 2.20
C PHE A 615 15.90 -16.37 2.48
N GLY A 616 15.60 -17.44 1.74
CA GLY A 616 14.33 -18.17 1.83
C GLY A 616 13.12 -17.47 1.18
N VAL A 617 13.36 -16.45 0.35
CA VAL A 617 12.34 -15.76 -0.45
C VAL A 617 12.47 -16.19 -1.91
N PHE A 618 11.45 -16.85 -2.45
CA PHE A 618 11.34 -17.17 -3.86
C PHE A 618 10.89 -15.94 -4.65
N SER A 619 11.56 -15.63 -5.77
CA SER A 619 11.31 -14.45 -6.60
C SER A 619 11.33 -14.79 -8.07
N ASP A 620 10.30 -14.36 -8.80
CA ASP A 620 10.29 -14.32 -10.26
C ASP A 620 10.70 -12.93 -10.74
N CYS A 621 11.85 -12.84 -11.40
CA CYS A 621 12.46 -11.60 -11.85
C CYS A 621 12.39 -11.50 -13.39
N LEU A 622 11.39 -10.77 -13.88
CA LEU A 622 11.21 -10.52 -15.32
C LEU A 622 12.22 -9.48 -15.84
N LEU A 623 12.79 -9.72 -17.02
CA LEU A 623 13.81 -8.84 -17.61
C LEU A 623 13.29 -7.42 -17.87
N ASP A 624 12.03 -7.28 -18.25
CA ASP A 624 11.39 -5.97 -18.52
C ASP A 624 11.34 -5.07 -17.28
N ASN A 625 11.35 -5.67 -16.08
CA ASN A 625 11.31 -4.95 -14.81
C ASN A 625 12.71 -4.58 -14.27
N LEU A 626 13.78 -5.02 -14.95
CA LEU A 626 15.16 -4.82 -14.49
C LEU A 626 15.72 -3.49 -15.02
N PRO A 627 16.24 -2.61 -14.14
CA PRO A 627 16.75 -1.31 -14.56
C PRO A 627 18.03 -1.45 -15.39
N GLY A 628 17.97 -1.02 -16.65
CA GLY A 628 19.12 -0.95 -17.55
C GLY A 628 19.44 -2.24 -18.32
N VAL A 629 18.61 -3.28 -18.19
CA VAL A 629 18.71 -4.50 -19.00
C VAL A 629 17.94 -4.31 -20.29
N LYS A 630 18.59 -4.55 -21.44
CA LYS A 630 17.92 -4.55 -22.74
C LYS A 630 17.34 -5.93 -23.00
N THR A 631 16.06 -6.01 -23.37
CA THR A 631 15.38 -7.26 -23.75
C THR A 631 15.50 -7.59 -25.25
N SER A 632 16.12 -6.70 -26.03
CA SER A 632 16.49 -6.97 -27.42
C SER A 632 17.52 -8.11 -27.48
N GLY A 633 17.17 -9.22 -28.15
CA GLY A 633 18.04 -10.39 -28.27
C GLY A 633 17.79 -11.47 -27.19
N SER A 634 16.59 -11.53 -26.61
CA SER A 634 16.17 -12.62 -25.71
C SER A 634 15.38 -13.74 -26.41
N THR A 635 15.20 -13.66 -27.73
CA THR A 635 14.42 -14.62 -28.52
C THR A 635 15.31 -15.36 -29.51
N VAL A 636 15.25 -16.68 -29.50
CA VAL A 636 16.01 -17.58 -30.38
C VAL A 636 15.09 -18.63 -31.01
N GLU A 637 15.43 -19.07 -32.20
CA GLU A 637 14.73 -20.15 -32.90
C GLU A 637 15.35 -21.50 -32.51
N VAL A 638 14.49 -22.44 -32.11
CA VAL A 638 14.82 -23.83 -31.81
C VAL A 638 14.43 -24.68 -33.01
N ILE A 639 15.43 -25.32 -33.60
CA ILE A 639 15.25 -26.24 -34.72
C ILE A 639 15.14 -27.70 -34.24
N PRO A 640 14.67 -28.63 -35.08
CA PRO A 640 14.63 -30.06 -34.75
C PRO A 640 15.99 -30.61 -34.32
N ALA A 641 15.96 -31.71 -33.56
CA ALA A 641 17.16 -32.43 -33.16
C ALA A 641 18.05 -32.74 -34.38
N LEU A 642 19.36 -32.57 -34.22
CA LEU A 642 20.34 -32.82 -35.28
C LEU A 642 21.10 -34.12 -35.00
N PRO A 643 21.48 -34.87 -36.05
CA PRO A 643 22.31 -36.06 -35.86
C PRO A 643 23.70 -35.66 -35.35
N ARG A 644 24.29 -36.50 -34.48
CA ARG A 644 25.61 -36.26 -33.89
C ARG A 644 26.59 -37.33 -34.33
N LEU A 645 27.68 -36.92 -34.95
CA LEU A 645 28.69 -37.81 -35.51
C LEU A 645 30.01 -37.68 -34.74
N GLN A 646 30.52 -38.80 -34.24
CA GLN A 646 31.86 -38.89 -33.67
C GLN A 646 32.82 -39.51 -34.69
N ILE A 647 33.97 -38.87 -34.88
CA ILE A 647 35.00 -39.31 -35.83
C ILE A 647 36.22 -39.81 -35.06
N SER A 648 36.67 -41.02 -35.41
CA SER A 648 37.95 -41.57 -34.94
C SER A 648 38.75 -42.16 -36.10
N THR A 649 40.06 -42.34 -35.91
CA THR A 649 40.99 -42.75 -36.97
C THR A 649 41.88 -43.90 -36.49
N SER A 650 42.26 -44.80 -37.40
CA SER A 650 43.14 -45.95 -37.10
C SER A 650 44.60 -45.56 -36.83
N LEU A 651 44.99 -44.32 -37.09
CA LEU A 651 46.34 -43.81 -36.88
C LEU A 651 46.39 -42.88 -35.65
N PRO A 652 47.55 -42.78 -34.97
CA PRO A 652 47.72 -41.92 -33.80
C PRO A 652 47.45 -40.45 -34.13
N ARG A 653 46.85 -39.73 -33.17
CA ARG A 653 46.67 -38.28 -33.27
C ARG A 653 48.04 -37.59 -33.28
N SER A 654 48.23 -36.64 -34.19
CA SER A 654 49.47 -35.88 -34.27
C SER A 654 49.57 -34.88 -33.13
N ALA A 655 50.79 -34.67 -32.59
CA ALA A 655 51.08 -33.64 -31.58
C ALA A 655 51.17 -32.22 -32.19
N HIS A 656 51.39 -32.11 -33.50
CA HIS A 656 51.47 -30.82 -34.20
C HIS A 656 50.12 -30.46 -34.79
N SER A 657 49.38 -29.53 -34.17
CA SER A 657 48.16 -28.99 -34.76
C SER A 657 48.51 -27.94 -35.81
N LEU A 658 48.13 -28.17 -37.06
CA LEU A 658 47.87 -27.04 -37.97
C LEU A 658 46.62 -26.36 -37.43
N GLN A 659 46.75 -25.16 -36.85
CA GLN A 659 45.57 -24.42 -36.41
C GLN A 659 44.70 -24.11 -37.63
N PRO A 660 43.40 -24.45 -37.63
CA PRO A 660 42.50 -24.02 -38.70
C PRO A 660 42.49 -22.50 -38.78
N SER A 661 42.38 -21.95 -39.99
CA SER A 661 42.41 -20.51 -40.25
C SER A 661 41.25 -19.73 -39.61
N SER A 662 40.22 -20.42 -39.13
CA SER A 662 39.06 -19.89 -38.44
C SER A 662 38.67 -20.82 -37.28
N GLY A 663 38.34 -20.27 -36.12
CA GLY A 663 38.02 -21.03 -34.89
C GLY A 663 36.73 -21.86 -34.91
N ASP A 664 36.03 -21.92 -36.05
CA ASP A 664 34.76 -22.65 -36.23
C ASP A 664 34.92 -24.07 -36.81
N GLU A 665 36.14 -24.50 -37.15
CA GLU A 665 36.38 -25.83 -37.73
C GLU A 665 36.84 -26.84 -36.66
N ILE A 666 36.09 -27.94 -36.53
CA ILE A 666 36.47 -29.08 -35.68
C ILE A 666 37.47 -29.92 -36.47
N SER A 667 38.72 -29.95 -36.04
CA SER A 667 39.78 -30.70 -36.72
C SER A 667 40.25 -31.90 -35.90
N THR A 668 40.34 -33.07 -36.54
CA THR A 668 41.04 -34.24 -35.99
C THR A 668 42.32 -34.45 -36.80
N ASN A 669 43.49 -34.28 -36.16
CA ASN A 669 44.77 -34.28 -36.87
C ASN A 669 45.51 -35.61 -36.74
N VAL A 670 45.96 -36.14 -37.88
CA VAL A 670 46.75 -37.37 -37.99
C VAL A 670 48.00 -37.06 -38.81
N SER A 671 49.16 -37.58 -38.41
CA SER A 671 50.42 -37.44 -39.15
C SER A 671 50.89 -38.79 -39.67
N ILE A 672 51.33 -38.81 -40.92
CA ILE A 672 51.83 -40.02 -41.61
C ILE A 672 53.15 -39.66 -42.28
N GLN A 673 54.15 -40.54 -42.17
CA GLN A 673 55.39 -40.49 -42.96
C GLN A 673 55.34 -41.61 -43.99
N LEU A 674 55.63 -41.29 -45.24
CA LEU A 674 55.58 -42.22 -46.37
C LEU A 674 56.83 -42.03 -47.23
N TYR A 675 57.43 -43.13 -47.67
CA TYR A 675 58.46 -43.09 -48.71
C TYR A 675 57.82 -42.97 -50.10
N ASN A 676 58.57 -42.48 -51.09
CA ASN A 676 58.04 -42.31 -52.43
C ASN A 676 57.60 -43.65 -53.04
N GLY A 677 56.35 -43.69 -53.54
CA GLY A 677 55.71 -44.91 -54.04
C GLY A 677 54.93 -45.69 -52.99
N GLU A 678 55.12 -45.42 -51.70
CA GLU A 678 54.38 -46.08 -50.63
C GLU A 678 52.92 -45.66 -50.58
N THR A 679 52.07 -46.62 -50.19
CA THR A 679 50.65 -46.42 -49.98
C THR A 679 50.29 -46.93 -48.60
N GLN A 680 49.71 -46.07 -47.76
CA GLN A 680 49.23 -46.40 -46.43
C GLN A 680 47.72 -46.26 -46.36
N ARG A 681 47.06 -47.20 -45.67
CA ARG A 681 45.61 -47.14 -45.42
C ARG A 681 45.32 -46.46 -44.08
N LEU A 682 44.39 -45.51 -44.11
CA LEU A 682 43.79 -44.84 -42.97
C LEU A 682 42.32 -45.26 -42.90
N VAL A 683 41.91 -45.89 -41.81
CA VAL A 683 40.49 -46.17 -41.55
C VAL A 683 39.92 -45.05 -40.70
N VAL A 684 38.93 -44.36 -41.22
CA VAL A 684 38.13 -43.35 -40.52
C VAL A 684 36.84 -44.03 -40.06
N THR A 685 36.61 -44.04 -38.76
CA THR A 685 35.44 -44.62 -38.13
C THR A 685 34.47 -43.50 -37.77
N LEU A 686 33.24 -43.63 -38.28
CA LEU A 686 32.15 -42.69 -38.15
C LEU A 686 31.07 -43.31 -37.27
N GLU A 687 30.88 -42.82 -36.05
CA GLU A 687 29.90 -43.34 -35.12
C GLU A 687 28.75 -42.35 -34.94
N ASN A 688 27.49 -42.80 -35.12
CA ASN A 688 26.33 -42.00 -34.77
C ASN A 688 26.10 -42.06 -33.26
N ILE A 689 26.51 -41.02 -32.55
CA ILE A 689 26.31 -40.87 -31.09
C ILE A 689 25.04 -40.09 -30.76
N GLY A 690 24.27 -39.67 -31.76
CA GLY A 690 23.01 -38.93 -31.62
C GLY A 690 21.79 -39.84 -31.54
N LEU A 691 20.62 -39.22 -31.44
CA LEU A 691 19.32 -39.89 -31.45
C LEU A 691 18.66 -39.90 -32.85
N GLU A 692 19.11 -39.01 -33.74
CA GLU A 692 18.61 -38.92 -35.11
C GLU A 692 19.47 -39.74 -36.08
N PRO A 693 18.88 -40.37 -37.10
CA PRO A 693 19.63 -41.09 -38.13
C PRO A 693 20.47 -40.13 -38.99
N LEU A 694 21.69 -40.54 -39.36
CA LEU A 694 22.49 -39.82 -40.36
C LEU A 694 22.10 -40.28 -41.76
N GLU A 695 21.51 -39.40 -42.56
CA GLU A 695 20.99 -39.76 -43.89
C GLU A 695 22.01 -39.62 -45.03
N GLN A 696 22.88 -38.61 -44.96
CA GLN A 696 23.80 -38.25 -46.04
C GLN A 696 25.21 -38.08 -45.49
N LEU A 697 26.20 -38.57 -46.23
CA LEU A 697 27.62 -38.39 -45.97
C LEU A 697 28.29 -37.88 -47.25
N GLU A 698 28.88 -36.69 -47.18
CA GLU A 698 29.70 -36.14 -48.24
C GLU A 698 31.14 -36.02 -47.76
N VAL A 699 32.10 -36.45 -48.60
CA VAL A 699 33.52 -36.44 -48.28
C VAL A 699 34.26 -35.66 -49.37
N THR A 700 34.92 -34.57 -48.97
CA THR A 700 35.74 -33.76 -49.86
C THR A 700 37.18 -33.72 -49.36
N SER A 701 38.15 -33.63 -50.27
CA SER A 701 39.55 -33.40 -49.92
C SER A 701 40.03 -32.04 -50.41
N LYS A 702 40.93 -31.42 -49.65
CA LYS A 702 41.62 -30.19 -50.03
C LYS A 702 43.09 -30.31 -49.68
N LEU A 703 43.98 -30.11 -50.66
CA LEU A 703 45.41 -30.11 -50.46
C LEU A 703 45.87 -28.70 -50.04
N LEU A 704 46.61 -28.60 -48.92
CA LEU A 704 47.23 -27.37 -48.44
C LEU A 704 48.76 -27.58 -48.45
N SER A 705 49.46 -27.09 -49.47
CA SER A 705 50.92 -27.23 -49.59
C SER A 705 51.66 -26.04 -48.98
N THR A 706 52.72 -26.28 -48.20
CA THR A 706 53.58 -25.25 -47.59
C THR A 706 54.88 -24.98 -48.35
N LYS A 707 55.28 -25.84 -49.30
CA LYS A 707 56.42 -25.65 -50.22
C LYS A 707 56.12 -26.24 -51.62
N GLU A 708 56.96 -25.91 -52.59
CA GLU A 708 56.78 -26.01 -54.06
C GLU A 708 56.03 -27.25 -54.62
N LYS A 709 55.22 -26.96 -55.66
CA LYS A 709 54.50 -27.83 -56.62
C LYS A 709 54.58 -29.35 -56.39
N LEU A 710 53.83 -29.84 -55.41
CA LEU A 710 53.36 -31.23 -55.37
C LEU A 710 52.21 -31.40 -56.37
N ASN A 711 52.46 -32.08 -57.49
CA ASN A 711 51.44 -32.41 -58.50
C ASN A 711 51.00 -33.88 -58.33
N GLY A 712 49.74 -34.11 -57.95
CA GLY A 712 49.13 -35.45 -57.93
C GLY A 712 47.99 -35.61 -56.91
N ASP A 713 47.11 -36.59 -57.14
CA ASP A 713 46.10 -37.03 -56.19
C ASP A 713 46.74 -37.94 -55.12
N PHE A 714 47.00 -37.40 -53.93
CA PHE A 714 47.61 -38.14 -52.81
C PHE A 714 46.62 -39.00 -52.02
N LEU A 715 45.32 -38.72 -52.18
CA LEU A 715 44.24 -39.38 -51.44
C LEU A 715 43.31 -40.07 -52.43
N SER A 716 43.00 -41.33 -52.16
CA SER A 716 41.96 -42.08 -52.88
C SER A 716 41.08 -42.85 -51.90
N TRP A 717 39.78 -42.87 -52.13
CA TRP A 717 38.82 -43.60 -51.32
C TRP A 717 37.69 -44.14 -52.20
N LYS A 718 36.96 -45.14 -51.71
CA LYS A 718 35.71 -45.63 -52.31
C LYS A 718 34.59 -45.41 -51.31
N LEU A 719 33.51 -44.76 -51.72
CA LEU A 719 32.41 -44.38 -50.82
C LEU A 719 31.23 -45.36 -50.87
N ASP A 720 31.14 -46.23 -51.88
CA ASP A 720 29.97 -47.12 -52.09
C ASP A 720 29.67 -48.01 -50.89
N GLU A 721 30.70 -48.62 -50.29
CA GLU A 721 30.58 -49.49 -49.11
C GLU A 721 30.17 -48.71 -47.85
N THR A 722 30.60 -47.46 -47.73
CA THR A 722 30.26 -46.58 -46.60
C THR A 722 28.84 -46.00 -46.77
N LEU A 723 28.46 -45.57 -47.98
CA LEU A 723 27.12 -45.05 -48.29
C LEU A 723 26.04 -46.13 -48.16
N ALA A 724 26.35 -47.39 -48.46
CA ALA A 724 25.41 -48.51 -48.29
C ALA A 724 24.99 -48.74 -46.83
N GLN A 725 25.72 -48.16 -45.86
CA GLN A 725 25.41 -48.24 -44.42
C GLN A 725 24.51 -47.08 -43.95
N LEU A 726 24.16 -46.14 -44.84
CA LEU A 726 23.23 -45.04 -44.56
C LEU A 726 21.78 -45.44 -44.90
N PRO A 727 20.76 -44.99 -44.13
CA PRO A 727 20.88 -44.09 -42.99
C PRO A 727 21.50 -44.78 -41.75
N LEU A 728 22.54 -44.16 -41.18
CA LEU A 728 23.26 -44.71 -40.03
C LEU A 728 22.44 -44.45 -38.76
N GLN A 729 21.81 -45.50 -38.24
CA GLN A 729 20.96 -45.44 -37.05
C GLN A 729 21.75 -45.08 -35.78
N PRO A 730 21.10 -44.55 -34.73
CA PRO A 730 21.73 -44.30 -33.43
C PRO A 730 22.55 -45.48 -32.90
N GLY A 731 23.77 -45.20 -32.44
CA GLY A 731 24.72 -46.19 -31.90
C GLY A 731 25.35 -47.12 -32.94
N LYS A 732 25.12 -46.90 -34.24
CA LYS A 732 25.78 -47.64 -35.33
C LYS A 732 27.03 -46.92 -35.82
N VAL A 733 27.93 -47.71 -36.38
CA VAL A 733 29.25 -47.29 -36.85
C VAL A 733 29.38 -47.59 -38.34
N ALA A 734 29.88 -46.62 -39.10
CA ALA A 734 30.31 -46.79 -40.49
C ALA A 734 31.83 -46.55 -40.61
N THR A 735 32.48 -47.21 -41.55
CA THR A 735 33.92 -47.06 -41.78
C THR A 735 34.20 -46.58 -43.19
N LEU A 736 35.16 -45.66 -43.31
CA LEU A 736 35.68 -45.12 -44.56
C LEU A 736 37.18 -45.43 -44.62
N THR A 737 37.60 -46.17 -45.64
CA THR A 737 39.03 -46.45 -45.86
C THR A 737 39.61 -45.46 -46.86
N VAL A 738 40.52 -44.61 -46.39
CA VAL A 738 41.27 -43.64 -47.20
C VAL A 738 42.66 -44.22 -47.48
N SER A 739 43.02 -44.35 -48.76
CA SER A 739 44.36 -44.75 -49.19
C SER A 739 45.19 -43.49 -49.47
N VAL A 740 46.24 -43.29 -48.67
CA VAL A 740 47.19 -42.19 -48.79
C VAL A 740 48.41 -42.70 -49.55
N LYS A 741 48.70 -42.14 -50.72
CA LYS A 741 49.82 -42.55 -51.57
C LYS A 741 50.77 -41.38 -51.81
N ALA A 742 52.05 -41.60 -51.49
CA ALA A 742 53.09 -40.64 -51.85
C ALA A 742 53.57 -40.91 -53.28
N LYS A 743 53.42 -39.92 -54.17
CA LYS A 743 53.99 -39.96 -55.52
C LYS A 743 54.63 -38.61 -55.82
N LEU A 744 55.95 -38.56 -55.84
CA LEU A 744 56.71 -37.38 -56.26
C LEU A 744 56.91 -37.42 -57.77
N ASP A 745 56.68 -36.29 -58.44
CA ASP A 745 56.93 -36.14 -59.87
C ASP A 745 58.37 -35.71 -60.10
N PHE A 746 59.22 -36.64 -60.54
CA PHE A 746 60.63 -36.35 -60.86
C PHE A 746 60.80 -35.61 -62.20
N SER A 747 59.71 -35.30 -62.92
CA SER A 747 59.78 -34.79 -64.31
C SER A 747 59.82 -33.26 -64.45
N CYS A 748 59.84 -32.49 -63.36
CA CYS A 748 60.00 -31.03 -63.40
C CYS A 748 61.44 -30.59 -63.09
N GLN A 749 62.18 -30.29 -64.16
CA GLN A 749 63.45 -29.54 -64.25
C GLN A 749 64.73 -30.16 -63.65
N GLU A 750 65.65 -30.46 -64.57
CA GLU A 750 67.04 -30.93 -64.46
C GLU A 750 68.03 -30.07 -63.62
N ASN A 751 67.60 -29.17 -62.74
CA ASN A 751 68.52 -28.23 -62.06
C ASN A 751 68.54 -28.24 -60.52
N LEU A 752 68.12 -29.33 -59.86
CA LEU A 752 68.20 -29.45 -58.40
C LEU A 752 68.94 -30.71 -57.93
N LEU A 753 70.06 -31.04 -58.60
CA LEU A 753 71.09 -31.96 -58.10
C LEU A 753 72.17 -31.26 -57.26
N GLN A 754 71.85 -30.10 -56.68
CA GLN A 754 72.62 -29.47 -55.61
C GLN A 754 71.65 -29.22 -54.45
N ASP A 755 71.53 -30.21 -53.58
CA ASP A 755 71.32 -30.10 -52.13
C ASP A 755 70.74 -31.41 -51.62
N LEU A 756 71.61 -32.43 -51.63
CA LEU A 756 71.49 -33.61 -50.77
C LEU A 756 72.43 -33.41 -49.58
N SER A 757 72.01 -32.54 -48.66
CA SER A 757 72.48 -32.49 -47.27
C SER A 757 71.57 -31.56 -46.47
N ASP A 758 70.53 -32.13 -45.86
CA ASP A 758 70.07 -31.89 -44.48
C ASP A 758 68.64 -32.40 -44.26
#